data_AF-A0A2E3EIA2-F1
#
_entry.id   AF-A0A2E3EIA2-F1
#
_cell.length_a   1.000
_cell.length_b   1.000
_cell.length_c   1.000
_cell.angle_alpha   90.00
_cell.angle_beta   90.00
_cell.angle_gamma   90.00
#
_symmetry.space_group_name_H-M   'P 1'
#
loop_
_entity.id
_entity.type
_entity.pdbx_description
1 polymer ?
#
loop_
_entity_poly.entity_id
_entity_poly.type
_entity_poly.pdbx_seq_one_letter_code
_entity_poly.pdbx_strand_id
1 'polypeptide(L)'
;MRPDPAIPGLSPAGCFDILSHRLADVLVAPARRRAIRDAAWQLPPVPRLALEIRLGGGDAGVDAAVDLHQMITRREEDPQILRRHLDQGGGAWAGGGLTGFLRSWAAEEDGLQDRFDQLYLEWDAPTDGAGPHLPALFLASDLRFEAAESRSARRDALRRVVARLCQAQDAPLSDTLFDVVAGPVSISHIGVMSGRGNAIRVNYRGISPADLPGLLGRLGWPGDVAAVSGHFAALVDAADRVTVGLDLVDGALRPSIGFEIFCDHPLPSGRWDRILDHLCRDGLCTAEKRAALGQIEATIAVDDAACPWPAAWILPTIRGPGDAWPMVRCHVSHLKLAVAADGVAQAKAYIAAEHHWQIGYGRPAEVTLPAGLSFHPRPSTAEAVADAVGFLLRARQQNGLWGDFNRINGGCNNWVTGVAALALAETGGDEALAGAAAALEVLRGRVQPGGGWGHNEIAPVDTDTTASIIKALMAVSAPENPPVIAAAREFLRGHLTDDGFQTYGTGTTIRFSDDAVVDAGWRATHACVMANCALILPDQLIPLLRQSQQADGSWTPYWWRTPAYPTALAAEALAAHGDGAAVDRAVTWARMQDPAAQSPFCAAAIARVLIAGGDRARAGDILAELLRRQLSDGSWMTGADMIWPRPDQMDGHTDFLDVPDDRRVFTTAGVLLAFAAATARS
;
A
#
# COMPACT_ATOMS: atom_id res chain seq x y z
N MET A 1 8.56 -5.27 34.87
CA MET A 1 9.15 -3.93 35.00
C MET A 1 9.12 -3.31 33.61
N ARG A 2 8.37 -2.22 33.43
CA ARG A 2 8.47 -1.43 32.19
C ARG A 2 9.83 -0.71 32.25
N PRO A 3 10.68 -0.77 31.21
CA PRO A 3 11.93 -0.01 31.20
C PRO A 3 11.60 1.49 31.29
N ASP A 4 12.44 2.23 32.01
CA ASP A 4 12.44 3.70 32.01
C ASP A 4 12.80 4.16 30.58
N PRO A 5 11.87 4.71 29.78
CA PRO A 5 12.02 4.73 28.32
C PRO A 5 12.75 5.96 27.76
N ALA A 6 13.04 6.96 28.60
CA ALA A 6 13.68 8.20 28.18
C ALA A 6 15.19 8.12 28.32
N ILE A 7 15.86 7.46 27.38
CA ILE A 7 17.31 7.53 27.36
C ILE A 7 17.72 8.85 26.72
N PRO A 8 18.21 9.83 27.49
CA PRO A 8 18.56 11.13 26.93
C PRO A 8 19.78 10.94 26.01
N GLY A 9 19.67 11.38 24.75
CA GLY A 9 20.83 11.50 23.85
C GLY A 9 20.63 10.98 22.42
N LEU A 10 19.54 10.26 22.12
CA LEU A 10 19.15 10.03 20.72
C LEU A 10 18.60 11.35 20.14
N SER A 11 18.99 11.70 18.91
CA SER A 11 18.71 13.02 18.33
C SER A 11 18.66 12.97 16.80
N PRO A 12 17.93 13.88 16.12
CA PRO A 12 17.95 13.97 14.66
C PRO A 12 19.36 14.04 14.07
N ALA A 13 20.28 14.75 14.72
CA ALA A 13 21.66 14.83 14.22
C ALA A 13 22.34 13.45 14.09
N GLY A 14 22.05 12.49 14.97
CA GLY A 14 22.57 11.13 14.82
C GLY A 14 21.91 10.34 13.69
N CYS A 15 20.61 10.54 13.45
CA CYS A 15 19.96 10.03 12.23
C CYS A 15 20.60 10.61 10.97
N PHE A 16 20.95 11.90 11.00
CA PHE A 16 21.59 12.56 9.86
C PHE A 16 23.01 12.02 9.66
N ASP A 17 23.77 11.80 10.73
CA ASP A 17 25.11 11.20 10.64
C ASP A 17 25.04 9.83 9.93
N ILE A 18 24.10 8.96 10.32
CA ILE A 18 23.89 7.66 9.67
C ILE A 18 23.44 7.83 8.20
N LEU A 19 22.45 8.69 7.94
CA LEU A 19 21.97 8.95 6.58
C LEU A 19 23.08 9.51 5.68
N SER A 20 23.96 10.36 6.21
CA SER A 20 25.03 11.02 5.47
C SER A 20 26.04 10.06 4.86
N HIS A 21 26.25 8.89 5.46
CA HIS A 21 27.10 7.84 4.88
C HIS A 21 26.51 7.22 3.61
N ARG A 22 25.20 7.37 3.38
CA ARG A 22 24.48 6.87 2.20
C ARG A 22 24.08 7.96 1.22
N LEU A 23 24.15 9.23 1.62
CA LEU A 23 23.88 10.34 0.73
C LEU A 23 25.02 10.47 -0.29
N ALA A 24 24.70 10.27 -1.56
CA ALA A 24 25.61 10.62 -2.65
C ALA A 24 25.72 12.14 -2.77
N ASP A 25 26.90 12.62 -3.19
CA ASP A 25 27.15 14.06 -3.32
C ASP A 25 26.18 14.75 -4.26
N VAL A 26 25.71 14.07 -5.30
CA VAL A 26 24.74 14.61 -6.27
C VAL A 26 23.35 14.90 -5.66
N LEU A 27 23.02 14.29 -4.52
CA LEU A 27 21.79 14.57 -3.78
C LEU A 27 21.98 15.72 -2.79
N VAL A 28 23.10 15.72 -2.06
CA VAL A 28 23.45 16.76 -1.08
C VAL A 28 24.95 17.04 -1.13
N ALA A 29 25.32 18.25 -1.55
CA ALA A 29 26.71 18.66 -1.62
C ALA A 29 27.43 18.51 -0.25
N PRO A 30 28.68 18.01 -0.21
CA PRO A 30 29.46 17.90 1.02
C PRO A 30 29.49 19.17 1.86
N ALA A 31 29.60 20.33 1.20
CA ALA A 31 29.64 21.64 1.86
C ALA A 31 28.37 21.94 2.69
N ARG A 32 27.21 21.40 2.29
CA ARG A 32 25.92 21.63 2.96
C ARG A 32 25.65 20.68 4.10
N ARG A 33 26.30 19.51 4.12
CA ARG A 33 26.06 18.47 5.14
C ARG A 33 26.30 18.98 6.56
N ARG A 34 27.32 19.83 6.75
CA ARG A 34 27.60 20.44 8.06
C ARG A 34 26.45 21.35 8.52
N ALA A 35 25.96 22.25 7.66
CA ALA A 35 24.85 23.14 7.99
C ALA A 35 23.56 22.36 8.32
N ILE A 36 23.27 21.30 7.56
CA ILE A 36 22.13 20.42 7.84
C ILE A 36 22.30 19.72 9.19
N ARG A 37 23.48 19.19 9.48
CA ARG A 37 23.78 18.55 10.77
C ARG A 37 23.64 19.53 11.94
N ASP A 38 24.18 20.74 11.81
CA ASP A 38 24.14 21.78 12.83
C ASP A 38 22.69 22.27 13.06
N ALA A 39 21.85 22.28 12.02
CA ALA A 39 20.41 22.54 12.14
C ALA A 39 19.68 21.37 12.81
N ALA A 40 19.99 20.12 12.46
CA ALA A 40 19.42 18.92 13.07
C ALA A 40 19.71 18.83 14.58
N TRP A 41 20.82 19.38 15.05
CA TRP A 41 21.14 19.51 16.49
C TRP A 41 20.23 20.45 17.26
N GLN A 42 19.59 21.41 16.57
CA GLN A 42 18.70 22.40 17.19
C GLN A 42 17.23 21.95 17.23
N LEU A 43 16.93 20.78 16.66
CA LEU A 43 15.59 20.22 16.66
C LEU A 43 15.26 19.54 18.00
N PRO A 44 13.97 19.33 18.31
CA PRO A 44 13.55 18.40 19.35
C PRO A 44 14.33 17.08 19.23
N PRO A 45 14.86 16.50 20.33
CA PRO A 45 15.69 15.30 20.27
C PRO A 45 14.85 14.01 20.09
N VAL A 46 13.97 14.03 19.08
CA VAL A 46 13.23 12.87 18.57
C VAL A 46 14.06 12.30 17.43
N PRO A 47 14.55 11.05 17.48
CA PRO A 47 15.54 10.51 16.55
C PRO A 47 14.91 10.11 15.21
N ARG A 48 14.37 11.10 14.50
CA ARG A 48 13.81 11.00 13.15
C ARG A 48 14.06 12.32 12.43
N LEU A 49 14.38 12.24 11.14
CA LEU A 49 14.38 13.40 10.24
C LEU A 49 14.12 12.98 8.80
N ALA A 50 13.76 13.94 7.98
CA ALA A 50 13.81 13.80 6.53
C ALA A 50 14.41 15.04 5.85
N LEU A 51 14.90 14.86 4.63
CA LEU A 51 15.47 15.88 3.77
C LEU A 51 14.60 16.01 2.51
N GLU A 52 14.23 17.23 2.15
CA GLU A 52 13.58 17.53 0.88
C GLU A 52 14.65 17.93 -0.15
N ILE A 53 14.81 17.12 -1.20
CA ILE A 53 15.85 17.28 -2.22
C ILE A 53 15.22 17.48 -3.59
N ARG A 54 15.68 18.50 -4.33
CA ARG A 54 15.23 18.76 -5.70
C ARG A 54 15.86 17.77 -6.67
N LEU A 55 15.08 17.21 -7.59
CA LEU A 55 15.54 16.18 -8.53
C LEU A 55 15.98 16.71 -9.90
N GLY A 56 15.47 17.86 -10.33
CA GLY A 56 15.83 18.46 -11.61
C GLY A 56 17.26 18.98 -11.68
N GLY A 57 17.73 19.26 -12.90
CA GLY A 57 19.07 19.76 -13.22
C GLY A 57 19.21 21.28 -13.42
N GLY A 58 18.16 22.07 -13.12
CA GLY A 58 18.19 23.54 -13.33
C GLY A 58 19.24 24.28 -12.47
N ASP A 59 19.46 25.57 -12.79
CA ASP A 59 20.56 26.47 -12.37
C ASP A 59 20.94 26.50 -10.86
N ALA A 60 20.15 25.91 -9.97
CA ALA A 60 20.49 25.78 -8.55
C ALA A 60 21.45 24.60 -8.25
N GLY A 61 21.69 23.69 -9.19
CA GLY A 61 22.67 22.61 -9.05
C GLY A 61 22.48 21.71 -7.82
N VAL A 62 23.54 21.01 -7.42
CA VAL A 62 23.63 20.21 -6.19
C VAL A 62 23.69 21.11 -4.94
N ASP A 63 23.96 22.39 -5.12
CA ASP A 63 24.01 23.41 -4.06
C ASP A 63 22.62 24.00 -3.72
N ALA A 64 21.57 23.49 -4.34
CA ALA A 64 20.21 23.89 -4.08
C ALA A 64 19.84 23.76 -2.59
N ALA A 65 18.93 24.62 -2.13
CA ALA A 65 18.31 24.53 -0.80
C ALA A 65 17.75 23.12 -0.53
N VAL A 66 18.20 22.49 0.56
CA VAL A 66 17.69 21.22 1.11
C VAL A 66 16.90 21.54 2.38
N ASP A 67 15.59 21.34 2.33
CA ASP A 67 14.71 21.62 3.47
C ASP A 67 14.76 20.43 4.46
N LEU A 68 14.61 20.72 5.75
CA LEU A 68 14.70 19.75 6.84
C LEU A 68 13.30 19.47 7.40
N HIS A 69 13.01 18.21 7.68
CA HIS A 69 11.73 17.77 8.21
C HIS A 69 11.90 16.94 9.47
N GLN A 70 10.94 17.04 10.40
CA GLN A 70 10.85 16.15 11.55
C GLN A 70 9.39 15.78 11.82
N MET A 71 9.16 14.49 12.02
CA MET A 71 7.88 13.96 12.48
C MET A 71 7.90 13.74 13.99
N ILE A 72 6.88 14.23 14.68
CA ILE A 72 6.62 14.02 16.11
C ILE A 72 5.26 13.33 16.23
N THR A 73 5.19 12.24 16.98
CA THR A 73 3.97 11.42 17.12
C THR A 73 3.43 11.50 18.55
N ARG A 74 2.15 11.20 18.76
CA ARG A 74 1.57 11.06 20.11
C ARG A 74 2.02 9.77 20.82
N ARG A 75 2.64 8.85 20.07
CA ARG A 75 3.11 7.58 20.59
C ARG A 75 4.50 7.77 21.18
N GLU A 76 4.97 6.74 21.87
CA GLU A 76 6.30 6.73 22.48
C GLU A 76 6.44 7.89 23.51
N GLU A 77 7.59 8.53 23.54
CA GLU A 77 7.88 9.63 24.47
C GLU A 77 8.03 10.99 23.77
N ASP A 78 7.67 11.04 22.50
CA ASP A 78 7.76 12.22 21.66
C ASP A 78 7.13 13.47 22.31
N PRO A 79 5.91 13.42 22.90
CA PRO A 79 5.33 14.57 23.59
C PRO A 79 6.19 15.05 24.76
N GLN A 80 6.72 14.14 25.58
CA GLN A 80 7.57 14.48 26.73
C GLN A 80 8.93 15.02 26.29
N ILE A 81 9.50 14.49 25.21
CA ILE A 81 10.73 14.99 24.59
C ILE A 81 10.53 16.41 24.07
N LEU A 82 9.47 16.63 23.28
CA LEU A 82 9.11 17.94 22.75
C LEU A 82 8.88 18.96 23.87
N ARG A 83 8.12 18.60 24.90
CA ARG A 83 7.86 19.48 26.05
C ARG A 83 9.14 19.89 26.77
N ARG A 84 10.03 18.93 27.09
CA ARG A 84 11.32 19.22 27.74
C ARG A 84 12.17 20.14 26.89
N HIS A 85 12.24 19.88 25.58
CA HIS A 85 12.98 20.73 24.65
C HIS A 85 12.42 22.16 24.64
N LEU A 86 11.11 22.32 24.58
CA LEU A 86 10.44 23.62 24.66
C LEU A 86 10.71 24.35 25.99
N ASP A 87 10.64 23.63 27.12
CA ASP A 87 10.87 24.17 28.47
C ASP A 87 12.30 24.63 28.71
N GLN A 88 13.27 23.97 28.08
CA GLN A 88 14.69 24.32 28.16
C GLN A 88 15.10 25.49 27.25
N GLY A 89 14.14 26.10 26.53
CA GLY A 89 14.43 27.11 25.52
C GLY A 89 15.13 26.53 24.30
N GLY A 90 14.92 25.24 24.02
CA GLY A 90 15.64 24.41 23.04
C GLY A 90 15.56 24.86 21.58
N GLY A 91 14.88 25.96 21.26
CA GLY A 91 14.95 26.59 19.96
C GLY A 91 14.73 28.09 20.08
N ALA A 92 15.21 28.85 19.10
CA ALA A 92 14.93 30.28 18.92
C ALA A 92 13.43 30.55 18.58
N TRP A 93 12.49 29.74 19.08
CA TRP A 93 11.05 29.79 18.78
C TRP A 93 10.34 30.81 19.67
N ALA A 94 10.97 31.98 19.87
CA ALA A 94 10.52 32.95 20.85
C ALA A 94 9.21 33.65 20.42
N GLY A 95 8.14 33.41 21.18
CA GLY A 95 7.02 34.35 21.32
C GLY A 95 5.80 34.20 20.39
N GLY A 96 5.67 33.10 19.63
CA GLY A 96 4.59 32.94 18.65
C GLY A 96 3.47 31.94 19.01
N GLY A 97 2.36 31.99 18.27
CA GLY A 97 1.24 31.04 18.38
C GLY A 97 1.64 29.57 18.18
N LEU A 98 2.67 29.30 17.38
CA LEU A 98 3.22 27.96 17.15
C LEU A 98 3.79 27.32 18.41
N THR A 99 4.69 28.01 19.11
CA THR A 99 5.30 27.50 20.36
C THR A 99 4.24 27.23 21.42
N GLY A 100 3.24 28.11 21.52
CA GLY A 100 2.10 27.91 22.41
C GLY A 100 1.29 26.66 22.04
N PHE A 101 1.01 26.45 20.75
CA PHE A 101 0.31 25.25 20.29
C PHE A 101 1.10 23.97 20.57
N LEU A 102 2.40 23.93 20.25
CA LEU A 102 3.23 22.76 20.49
C LEU A 102 3.32 22.40 21.99
N ARG A 103 3.35 23.40 22.88
CA ARG A 103 3.25 23.18 24.34
C ARG A 103 1.91 22.56 24.73
N SER A 104 0.80 23.11 24.23
CA SER A 104 -0.55 22.59 24.50
C SER A 104 -0.70 21.15 24.01
N TRP A 105 -0.26 20.86 22.78
CA TRP A 105 -0.29 19.51 22.22
C TRP A 105 0.57 18.54 23.04
N ALA A 106 1.80 18.93 23.39
CA ALA A 106 2.71 18.08 24.18
C ALA A 106 2.23 17.84 25.63
N ALA A 107 1.40 18.73 26.17
CA ALA A 107 0.79 18.62 27.50
C ALA A 107 -0.58 17.90 27.49
N GLU A 108 -1.06 17.48 26.31
CA GLU A 108 -2.40 16.93 26.09
C GLU A 108 -3.54 17.84 26.57
N GLU A 109 -3.40 19.14 26.32
CA GLU A 109 -4.46 20.11 26.59
C GLU A 109 -5.61 19.91 25.60
N ASP A 110 -6.84 20.00 26.11
CA ASP A 110 -8.10 19.91 25.35
C ASP A 110 -8.32 18.61 24.54
N GLY A 111 -7.49 17.58 24.68
CA GLY A 111 -7.53 16.36 23.87
C GLY A 111 -6.89 16.53 22.49
N LEU A 112 -5.81 17.31 22.39
CA LEU A 112 -5.17 17.64 21.12
C LEU A 112 -4.43 16.46 20.47
N GLN A 113 -3.82 15.56 21.22
CA GLN A 113 -3.13 14.37 20.69
C GLN A 113 -4.13 13.34 20.16
N ASP A 114 -5.30 13.20 20.80
CA ASP A 114 -6.36 12.35 20.26
C ASP A 114 -6.89 12.87 18.91
N ARG A 115 -6.81 14.18 18.68
CA ARG A 115 -7.18 14.79 17.40
C ARG A 115 -6.03 14.77 16.39
N PHE A 116 -4.81 15.04 16.83
CA PHE A 116 -3.62 15.13 15.98
C PHE A 116 -2.59 14.13 16.48
N ASP A 117 -2.62 12.92 15.93
CA ASP A 117 -1.72 11.85 16.37
C ASP A 117 -0.28 12.04 15.90
N GLN A 118 -0.08 12.90 14.90
CA GLN A 118 1.21 13.22 14.32
C GLN A 118 1.29 14.71 13.94
N LEU A 119 2.46 15.29 14.16
CA LEU A 119 2.85 16.62 13.74
C LEU A 119 4.07 16.50 12.82
N TYR A 120 4.08 17.21 11.70
CA TYR A 120 5.27 17.38 10.88
C TYR A 120 5.74 18.82 10.94
N LEU A 121 7.02 19.00 11.25
CA LEU A 121 7.70 20.28 11.25
C LEU A 121 8.62 20.32 10.02
N GLU A 122 8.53 21.38 9.23
CA GLU A 122 9.33 21.61 8.02
C GLU A 122 10.07 22.94 8.13
N TRP A 123 11.39 22.91 7.93
CA TRP A 123 12.27 24.07 7.94
C TRP A 123 12.88 24.28 6.56
N ASP A 124 12.71 25.49 6.04
CA ASP A 124 13.43 25.97 4.86
C ASP A 124 14.94 25.79 5.05
N ALA A 125 15.64 25.54 3.95
CA ALA A 125 17.04 25.16 3.98
C ALA A 125 17.91 26.05 4.90
N PRO A 126 18.73 25.43 5.77
CA PRO A 126 19.57 26.18 6.68
C PRO A 126 20.56 27.05 5.91
N THR A 127 20.68 28.30 6.33
CA THR A 127 21.71 29.23 5.86
C THR A 127 22.89 29.21 6.85
N ASP A 128 24.11 29.35 6.35
CA ASP A 128 25.31 29.23 7.18
C ASP A 128 25.29 30.25 8.33
N GLY A 129 25.29 29.74 9.56
CA GLY A 129 25.39 30.55 10.79
C GLY A 129 24.07 31.17 11.30
N ALA A 130 22.95 31.01 10.59
CA ALA A 130 21.63 31.38 11.10
C ALA A 130 20.93 30.14 11.69
N GLY A 131 20.33 30.28 12.88
CA GLY A 131 19.45 29.23 13.42
C GLY A 131 18.23 29.01 12.50
N PRO A 132 17.55 27.86 12.61
CA PRO A 132 16.40 27.56 11.76
C PRO A 132 15.29 28.59 11.98
N HIS A 133 14.70 29.06 10.88
CA HIS A 133 13.50 29.90 10.91
C HIS A 133 12.32 29.17 11.57
N LEU A 134 11.21 29.87 11.83
CA LEU A 134 10.00 29.21 12.31
C LEU A 134 9.55 28.15 11.30
N PRO A 135 9.34 26.89 11.73
CA PRO A 135 8.94 25.84 10.81
C PRO A 135 7.50 26.03 10.32
N ALA A 136 7.24 25.50 9.13
CA ALA A 136 5.89 25.12 8.76
C ALA A 136 5.45 23.94 9.64
N LEU A 137 4.19 23.96 10.08
CA LEU A 137 3.59 22.91 10.90
C LEU A 137 2.45 22.25 10.10
N PHE A 138 2.55 20.94 9.88
CA PHE A 138 1.48 20.15 9.30
C PHE A 138 0.81 19.27 10.35
N LEU A 139 -0.52 19.38 10.41
CA LEU A 139 -1.39 18.65 11.31
C LEU A 139 -2.00 17.47 10.56
N ALA A 140 -1.71 16.23 10.98
CA ALA A 140 -2.38 15.06 10.45
C ALA A 140 -3.86 15.10 10.83
N SER A 141 -4.75 15.06 9.84
CA SER A 141 -6.18 15.17 10.03
C SER A 141 -6.91 14.24 9.08
N ASP A 142 -6.85 12.94 9.36
CA ASP A 142 -7.61 11.96 8.62
C ASP A 142 -9.11 12.01 8.94
N LEU A 143 -9.91 12.51 8.00
CA LEU A 143 -11.36 12.58 8.14
C LEU A 143 -12.13 11.37 7.56
N ARG A 144 -11.45 10.37 6.97
CA ARG A 144 -12.12 9.34 6.12
C ARG A 144 -13.13 8.47 6.85
N PHE A 145 -12.91 8.18 8.13
CA PHE A 145 -13.64 7.13 8.84
C PHE A 145 -14.37 7.64 10.09
N GLU A 146 -14.49 8.96 10.23
CA GLU A 146 -15.19 9.55 11.35
C GLU A 146 -16.69 9.66 11.10
N ALA A 147 -17.49 9.36 12.13
CA ALA A 147 -18.92 9.64 12.15
C ALA A 147 -19.18 11.13 11.88
N ALA A 148 -20.36 11.47 11.35
CA ALA A 148 -20.67 12.84 10.92
C ALA A 148 -20.48 13.88 12.05
N GLU A 149 -20.87 13.54 13.27
CA GLU A 149 -20.67 14.40 14.46
C GLU A 149 -19.18 14.63 14.77
N SER A 150 -18.37 13.57 14.72
CA SER A 150 -16.92 13.64 14.91
C SER A 150 -16.25 14.51 13.83
N ARG A 151 -16.69 14.41 12.57
CA ARG A 151 -16.19 15.27 11.49
C ARG A 151 -16.44 16.76 11.74
N SER A 152 -17.63 17.12 12.22
CA SER A 152 -17.95 18.51 12.57
C SER A 152 -17.06 19.02 13.71
N ALA A 153 -16.94 18.23 14.79
CA ALA A 153 -16.10 18.60 15.93
C ALA A 153 -14.62 18.78 15.53
N ARG A 154 -14.12 17.93 14.63
CA ARG A 154 -12.74 18.00 14.13
C ARG A 154 -12.54 19.20 13.19
N ARG A 155 -13.49 19.51 12.31
CA ARG A 155 -13.48 20.74 11.49
C ARG A 155 -13.37 21.99 12.37
N ASP A 156 -14.16 22.06 13.43
CA ASP A 156 -14.11 23.22 14.35
C ASP A 156 -12.79 23.27 15.12
N ALA A 157 -12.25 22.13 15.53
CA ALA A 157 -10.94 22.06 16.17
C ALA A 157 -9.82 22.54 15.24
N LEU A 158 -9.82 22.09 13.97
CA LEU A 158 -8.87 22.54 12.95
C LEU A 158 -8.94 24.05 12.75
N ARG A 159 -10.15 24.62 12.63
CA ARG A 159 -10.33 26.07 12.51
C ARG A 159 -9.73 26.82 13.68
N ARG A 160 -10.03 26.40 14.92
CA ARG A 160 -9.47 27.05 16.11
C ARG A 160 -7.94 26.98 16.14
N VAL A 161 -7.38 25.81 15.82
CA VAL A 161 -5.92 25.63 15.82
C VAL A 161 -5.27 26.48 14.72
N VAL A 162 -5.80 26.47 13.51
CA VAL A 162 -5.27 27.26 12.39
C VAL A 162 -5.39 28.75 12.67
N ALA A 163 -6.53 29.24 13.19
CA ALA A 163 -6.69 30.63 13.59
C ALA A 163 -5.64 31.05 14.63
N ARG A 164 -5.42 30.18 15.65
CA ARG A 164 -4.38 30.38 16.67
C ARG A 164 -2.98 30.43 16.06
N LEU A 165 -2.65 29.54 15.13
CA LEU A 165 -1.33 29.47 14.48
C LEU A 165 -1.08 30.67 13.56
N CYS A 166 -2.10 31.11 12.82
CA CYS A 166 -2.05 32.30 11.98
C CYS A 166 -2.19 33.62 12.75
N GLN A 167 -2.39 33.57 14.08
CA GLN A 167 -2.66 34.73 14.93
C GLN A 167 -3.82 35.60 14.41
N ALA A 168 -4.83 34.95 13.84
CA ALA A 168 -6.02 35.57 13.27
C ALA A 168 -7.24 35.33 14.16
N GLN A 169 -8.24 36.21 14.06
CA GLN A 169 -9.52 36.01 14.76
C GLN A 169 -10.27 34.80 14.20
N ASP A 170 -10.23 34.61 12.88
CA ASP A 170 -10.85 33.50 12.16
C ASP A 170 -9.82 32.78 11.27
N ALA A 171 -9.98 31.47 11.10
CA ALA A 171 -9.12 30.70 10.20
C ALA A 171 -9.52 30.99 8.74
N PRO A 172 -8.56 31.14 7.81
CA PRO A 172 -8.85 31.28 6.38
C PRO A 172 -9.18 29.91 5.74
N LEU A 173 -10.02 29.12 6.41
CA LEU A 173 -10.50 27.82 5.97
C LEU A 173 -12.02 27.88 5.71
N SER A 174 -12.39 28.08 4.44
CA SER A 174 -13.80 28.13 4.03
C SER A 174 -14.52 26.80 4.26
N ASP A 175 -15.85 26.85 4.35
CA ASP A 175 -16.70 25.66 4.45
C ASP A 175 -16.49 24.72 3.25
N THR A 176 -16.32 25.31 2.06
CA THR A 176 -16.09 24.61 0.80
C THR A 176 -14.91 23.62 0.84
N LEU A 177 -13.81 23.94 1.54
CA LEU A 177 -12.65 23.05 1.67
C LEU A 177 -13.02 21.71 2.34
N PHE A 178 -13.96 21.75 3.27
CA PHE A 178 -14.45 20.56 3.97
C PHE A 178 -15.60 19.90 3.21
N ASP A 179 -16.47 20.67 2.57
CA ASP A 179 -17.67 20.16 1.94
C ASP A 179 -17.38 19.36 0.65
N VAL A 180 -16.19 19.53 0.04
CA VAL A 180 -15.74 18.69 -1.08
C VAL A 180 -15.30 17.28 -0.67
N VAL A 181 -15.18 17.01 0.63
CA VAL A 181 -14.82 15.70 1.19
C VAL A 181 -16.04 14.77 1.13
N ALA A 182 -16.06 13.87 0.15
CA ALA A 182 -17.12 12.88 -0.04
C ALA A 182 -16.53 11.51 -0.44
N GLY A 183 -17.25 10.43 -0.12
CA GLY A 183 -16.84 9.06 -0.45
C GLY A 183 -15.44 8.74 0.10
N PRO A 184 -14.49 8.26 -0.73
CA PRO A 184 -13.14 7.90 -0.29
C PRO A 184 -12.19 9.10 -0.12
N VAL A 185 -12.61 10.32 -0.50
CA VAL A 185 -11.79 11.52 -0.38
C VAL A 185 -11.68 11.93 1.10
N SER A 186 -10.52 12.44 1.51
CA SER A 186 -10.41 13.22 2.76
C SER A 186 -9.32 14.28 2.67
N ILE A 187 -9.37 15.20 3.62
CA ILE A 187 -8.18 15.93 4.03
C ILE A 187 -7.27 14.95 4.77
N SER A 188 -5.96 15.00 4.50
CA SER A 188 -4.94 14.19 5.15
C SER A 188 -4.10 15.03 6.09
N HIS A 189 -3.75 16.25 5.65
CA HIS A 189 -2.97 17.21 6.42
C HIS A 189 -3.42 18.63 6.14
N ILE A 190 -3.30 19.49 7.16
CA ILE A 190 -3.36 20.95 7.00
C ILE A 190 -2.04 21.52 7.50
N GLY A 191 -1.32 22.21 6.61
CA GLY A 191 -0.05 22.88 6.87
C GLY A 191 -0.24 24.37 7.11
N VAL A 192 0.36 24.92 8.17
CA VAL A 192 0.50 26.36 8.39
C VAL A 192 1.95 26.76 8.16
N MET A 193 2.19 27.59 7.16
CA MET A 193 3.54 27.95 6.70
C MET A 193 4.09 29.14 7.50
N SER A 194 4.32 28.96 8.81
CA SER A 194 4.60 30.04 9.78
C SER A 194 5.76 30.98 9.41
N GLY A 195 6.71 30.54 8.57
CA GLY A 195 7.83 31.36 8.07
C GLY A 195 7.57 32.09 6.74
N ARG A 196 6.43 31.84 6.07
CA ARG A 196 6.13 32.29 4.70
C ARG A 196 4.83 33.11 4.62
N GLY A 197 4.41 33.74 5.73
CA GLY A 197 3.20 34.56 5.83
C GLY A 197 1.94 33.75 6.21
N ASN A 198 0.76 34.29 5.93
CA ASN A 198 -0.54 33.66 6.20
C ASN A 198 -0.90 32.59 5.14
N ALA A 199 0.07 31.74 4.80
CA ALA A 199 -0.12 30.67 3.83
C ALA A 199 -0.51 29.36 4.52
N ILE A 200 -1.52 28.70 3.97
CA ILE A 200 -2.02 27.40 4.42
C ILE A 200 -1.94 26.41 3.28
N ARG A 201 -1.49 25.18 3.57
CA ARG A 201 -1.59 24.05 2.64
C ARG A 201 -2.69 23.10 3.09
N VAL A 202 -3.54 22.66 2.17
CA VAL A 202 -4.51 21.59 2.41
C VAL A 202 -4.15 20.42 1.52
N ASN A 203 -3.86 19.28 2.13
CA ASN A 203 -3.53 18.04 1.44
C ASN A 203 -4.76 17.12 1.41
N TYR A 204 -5.24 16.79 0.21
CA TYR A 204 -6.35 15.88 -0.02
C TYR A 204 -5.84 14.51 -0.47
N ARG A 205 -6.46 13.43 0.00
CA ARG A 205 -6.12 12.05 -0.35
C ARG A 205 -7.35 11.26 -0.77
N GLY A 206 -7.14 10.14 -1.45
CA GLY A 206 -8.23 9.25 -1.87
C GLY A 206 -9.05 9.80 -3.05
N ILE A 207 -8.49 10.77 -3.79
CA ILE A 207 -9.13 11.35 -4.98
C ILE A 207 -8.87 10.41 -6.16
N SER A 208 -9.91 9.89 -6.82
CA SER A 208 -9.72 9.13 -8.05
C SER A 208 -9.35 10.07 -9.22
N PRO A 209 -8.72 9.59 -10.29
CA PRO A 209 -8.45 10.41 -11.47
C PRO A 209 -9.72 11.04 -12.07
N ALA A 210 -10.86 10.35 -11.98
CA ALA A 210 -12.15 10.84 -12.47
C ALA A 210 -12.74 11.96 -11.58
N ASP A 211 -12.44 11.95 -10.28
CA ASP A 211 -12.99 12.92 -9.32
C ASP A 211 -12.20 14.23 -9.24
N LEU A 212 -10.91 14.23 -9.62
CA LEU A 212 -10.04 15.39 -9.49
C LEU A 212 -10.59 16.64 -10.21
N PRO A 213 -11.04 16.59 -11.48
CA PRO A 213 -11.57 17.77 -12.15
C PRO A 213 -12.78 18.38 -11.43
N GLY A 214 -13.70 17.52 -10.98
CA GLY A 214 -14.89 17.95 -10.26
C GLY A 214 -14.56 18.57 -8.90
N LEU A 215 -13.58 18.01 -8.19
CA LEU A 215 -13.09 18.56 -6.93
C LEU A 215 -12.45 19.94 -7.12
N LEU A 216 -11.53 20.08 -8.07
CA LEU A 216 -10.85 21.36 -8.34
C LEU A 216 -11.85 22.44 -8.81
N GLY A 217 -12.84 22.06 -9.62
CA GLY A 217 -13.92 22.96 -10.04
C GLY A 217 -14.78 23.46 -8.88
N ARG A 218 -15.18 22.57 -7.96
CA ARG A 218 -15.94 22.97 -6.76
C ARG A 218 -15.15 23.87 -5.81
N LEU A 219 -13.84 23.65 -5.73
CA LEU A 219 -12.95 24.50 -4.94
C LEU A 219 -12.68 25.87 -5.60
N GLY A 220 -13.00 26.03 -6.88
CA GLY A 220 -12.66 27.23 -7.64
C GLY A 220 -11.16 27.38 -7.85
N TRP A 221 -10.43 26.26 -8.00
CA TRP A 221 -8.99 26.30 -8.21
C TRP A 221 -8.66 27.00 -9.56
N PRO A 222 -7.78 28.01 -9.57
CA PRO A 222 -7.61 28.90 -10.72
C PRO A 222 -6.65 28.39 -11.81
N GLY A 223 -6.08 27.19 -11.65
CA GLY A 223 -5.13 26.61 -12.61
C GLY A 223 -5.79 25.84 -13.76
N ASP A 224 -4.98 25.32 -14.68
CA ASP A 224 -5.45 24.48 -15.80
C ASP A 224 -5.73 23.05 -15.32
N VAL A 225 -7.02 22.75 -15.11
CA VAL A 225 -7.48 21.44 -14.67
C VAL A 225 -7.14 20.33 -15.68
N ALA A 226 -7.20 20.62 -16.98
CA ALA A 226 -6.93 19.61 -18.00
C ALA A 226 -5.45 19.21 -17.98
N ALA A 227 -4.55 20.20 -17.88
CA ALA A 227 -3.11 19.96 -17.83
C ALA A 227 -2.70 19.08 -16.65
N VAL A 228 -3.25 19.34 -15.45
CA VAL A 228 -2.83 18.61 -14.23
C VAL A 228 -3.52 17.26 -14.07
N SER A 229 -4.70 17.07 -14.68
CA SER A 229 -5.42 15.79 -14.62
C SER A 229 -4.66 14.67 -15.31
N GLY A 230 -3.97 14.95 -16.42
CA GLY A 230 -3.12 13.97 -17.10
C GLY A 230 -1.96 13.49 -16.24
N HIS A 231 -1.23 14.42 -15.62
CA HIS A 231 -0.15 14.08 -14.67
C HIS A 231 -0.68 13.29 -13.48
N PHE A 232 -1.78 13.72 -12.87
CA PHE A 232 -2.36 13.04 -11.73
C PHE A 232 -2.78 11.60 -12.07
N ALA A 233 -3.43 11.38 -13.21
CA ALA A 233 -3.85 10.04 -13.63
C ALA A 233 -2.65 9.11 -13.83
N ALA A 234 -1.58 9.59 -14.49
CA ALA A 234 -0.35 8.82 -14.68
C ALA A 234 0.34 8.47 -13.36
N LEU A 235 0.38 9.41 -12.40
CA LEU A 235 0.96 9.18 -11.08
C LEU A 235 0.13 8.19 -10.26
N VAL A 236 -1.20 8.30 -10.27
CA VAL A 236 -2.10 7.36 -9.57
C VAL A 236 -2.00 5.95 -10.14
N ASP A 237 -1.77 5.80 -11.45
CA ASP A 237 -1.58 4.50 -12.10
C ASP A 237 -0.29 3.81 -11.64
N ALA A 238 0.77 4.58 -11.39
CA ALA A 238 2.11 4.08 -11.06
C ALA A 238 2.40 3.97 -9.55
N ALA A 239 1.70 4.72 -8.71
CA ALA A 239 1.93 4.81 -7.27
C ALA A 239 0.87 4.09 -6.45
N ASP A 240 1.16 3.77 -5.18
CA ASP A 240 0.16 3.22 -4.26
C ASP A 240 -0.81 4.30 -3.76
N ARG A 241 -0.32 5.54 -3.65
CA ARG A 241 -1.11 6.69 -3.22
C ARG A 241 -0.51 7.99 -3.74
N VAL A 242 -1.38 8.88 -4.20
CA VAL A 242 -1.07 10.26 -4.56
C VAL A 242 -1.97 11.21 -3.78
N THR A 243 -1.35 12.11 -3.00
CA THR A 243 -2.04 13.18 -2.27
C THR A 243 -1.94 14.48 -3.07
N VAL A 244 -3.02 15.25 -3.11
CA VAL A 244 -3.11 16.55 -3.79
C VAL A 244 -2.97 17.67 -2.77
N GLY A 245 -1.89 18.44 -2.85
CA GLY A 245 -1.63 19.61 -2.01
C GLY A 245 -2.05 20.91 -2.71
N LEU A 246 -2.89 21.70 -2.05
CA LEU A 246 -3.33 23.01 -2.52
C LEU A 246 -2.95 24.10 -1.52
N ASP A 247 -2.35 25.17 -2.01
CA ASP A 247 -1.95 26.32 -1.20
C ASP A 247 -3.01 27.41 -1.23
N LEU A 248 -3.29 27.97 -0.06
CA LEU A 248 -4.10 29.16 0.15
C LEU A 248 -3.21 30.27 0.68
N VAL A 249 -3.35 31.47 0.13
CA VAL A 249 -2.73 32.69 0.65
C VAL A 249 -3.84 33.72 0.82
N ASP A 250 -3.99 34.25 2.03
CA ASP A 250 -5.05 35.19 2.39
C ASP A 250 -6.46 34.67 2.01
N GLY A 251 -6.68 33.36 2.17
CA GLY A 251 -7.94 32.68 1.87
C GLY A 251 -8.18 32.36 0.40
N ALA A 252 -7.30 32.78 -0.51
CA ALA A 252 -7.41 32.49 -1.94
C ALA A 252 -6.50 31.33 -2.37
N LEU A 253 -7.05 30.40 -3.16
CA LEU A 253 -6.28 29.29 -3.73
C LEU A 253 -5.23 29.80 -4.72
N ARG A 254 -4.03 29.25 -4.63
CA ARG A 254 -2.94 29.50 -5.58
C ARG A 254 -3.10 28.59 -6.81
N PRO A 255 -2.69 29.06 -7.99
CA PRO A 255 -2.75 28.27 -9.22
C PRO A 255 -1.73 27.12 -9.27
N SER A 256 -0.78 27.06 -8.34
CA SER A 256 0.13 25.92 -8.19
C SER A 256 -0.56 24.75 -7.49
N ILE A 257 -0.22 23.53 -7.90
CA ILE A 257 -0.72 22.28 -7.30
C ILE A 257 0.45 21.34 -7.02
N GLY A 258 0.40 20.63 -5.90
CA GLY A 258 1.38 19.60 -5.53
C GLY A 258 0.77 18.20 -5.56
N PHE A 259 1.54 17.23 -6.04
CA PHE A 259 1.23 15.81 -5.95
C PHE A 259 2.30 15.12 -5.11
N GLU A 260 1.94 14.61 -3.93
CA GLU A 260 2.83 13.79 -3.10
C GLU A 260 2.59 12.32 -3.42
N ILE A 261 3.64 11.62 -3.86
CA ILE A 261 3.59 10.30 -4.50
C ILE A 261 4.24 9.29 -3.56
N PHE A 262 3.46 8.32 -3.10
CA PHE A 262 3.87 7.29 -2.14
C PHE A 262 3.78 5.90 -2.77
N CYS A 263 4.79 5.08 -2.50
CA CYS A 263 4.77 3.64 -2.75
C CYS A 263 4.99 2.93 -1.41
N ASP A 264 4.27 1.84 -1.19
CA ASP A 264 4.40 1.01 0.03
C ASP A 264 5.66 0.13 -0.02
N HIS A 265 6.27 -0.01 -1.21
CA HIS A 265 7.48 -0.79 -1.44
C HIS A 265 8.74 0.10 -1.34
N PRO A 266 9.84 -0.39 -0.76
CA PRO A 266 11.11 0.33 -0.77
C PRO A 266 11.68 0.46 -2.19
N LEU A 267 12.63 1.37 -2.36
CA LEU A 267 13.51 1.46 -3.54
C LEU A 267 14.65 0.40 -3.50
N PRO A 268 15.15 -0.06 -4.66
CA PRO A 268 14.47 -0.03 -5.95
C PRO A 268 13.25 -0.95 -5.93
N SER A 269 12.20 -0.54 -6.62
CA SER A 269 11.09 -1.41 -6.99
C SER A 269 10.53 -0.95 -8.31
N GLY A 270 9.95 -1.87 -9.10
CA GLY A 270 9.50 -1.53 -10.45
C GLY A 270 8.46 -0.40 -10.49
N ARG A 271 7.71 -0.16 -9.40
CA ARG A 271 6.84 1.02 -9.27
C ARG A 271 7.62 2.32 -9.17
N TRP A 272 8.59 2.37 -8.25
CA TRP A 272 9.45 3.54 -8.13
C TRP A 272 10.26 3.78 -9.40
N ASP A 273 10.77 2.73 -10.04
CA ASP A 273 11.50 2.84 -11.29
C ASP A 273 10.64 3.47 -12.38
N ARG A 274 9.39 3.03 -12.54
CA ARG A 274 8.46 3.63 -13.50
C ARG A 274 8.20 5.11 -13.24
N ILE A 275 8.04 5.52 -11.98
CA ILE A 275 7.85 6.92 -11.61
C ILE A 275 9.13 7.71 -11.91
N LEU A 276 10.28 7.25 -11.46
CA LEU A 276 11.56 7.94 -11.67
C LEU A 276 11.95 8.00 -13.15
N ASP A 277 11.68 6.96 -13.93
CA ASP A 277 11.89 6.94 -15.38
C ASP A 277 10.97 7.93 -16.10
N HIS A 278 9.73 8.07 -15.64
CA HIS A 278 8.85 9.13 -16.14
C HIS A 278 9.40 10.52 -15.81
N LEU A 279 9.85 10.76 -14.57
CA LEU A 279 10.45 12.03 -14.18
C LEU A 279 11.76 12.32 -14.94
N CYS A 280 12.57 11.31 -15.21
CA CYS A 280 13.79 11.45 -16.01
C CYS A 280 13.50 11.80 -17.46
N ARG A 281 12.53 11.12 -18.09
CA ARG A 281 12.10 11.42 -19.47
C ARG A 281 11.59 12.84 -19.61
N ASP A 282 10.94 13.37 -18.58
CA ASP A 282 10.38 14.73 -18.56
C ASP A 282 11.41 15.79 -18.11
N GLY A 283 12.67 15.40 -17.85
CA GLY A 283 13.72 16.31 -17.37
C GLY A 283 13.56 16.80 -15.94
N LEU A 284 12.63 16.21 -15.18
CA LEU A 284 12.32 16.53 -13.79
C LEU A 284 13.23 15.82 -12.79
N CYS A 285 13.94 14.77 -13.22
CA CYS A 285 14.96 14.06 -12.46
C CYS A 285 16.19 13.79 -13.33
N THR A 286 17.41 14.06 -12.84
CA THR A 286 18.61 13.63 -13.58
C THR A 286 18.86 12.13 -13.38
N ALA A 287 19.58 11.50 -14.33
CA ALA A 287 19.90 10.08 -14.26
C ALA A 287 20.79 9.75 -13.04
N GLU A 288 21.71 10.64 -12.69
CA GLU A 288 22.60 10.50 -11.53
C GLU A 288 21.82 10.56 -10.22
N LYS A 289 20.85 11.48 -10.09
CA LYS A 289 20.01 11.58 -8.90
C LYS A 289 19.07 10.38 -8.78
N ARG A 290 18.51 9.89 -9.90
CA ARG A 290 17.75 8.63 -9.92
C ARG A 290 18.58 7.47 -9.38
N ALA A 291 19.80 7.28 -9.91
CA ALA A 291 20.69 6.21 -9.45
C ALA A 291 21.06 6.35 -7.96
N ALA A 292 21.30 7.58 -7.50
CA ALA A 292 21.61 7.85 -6.10
C ALA A 292 20.44 7.54 -5.14
N LEU A 293 19.18 7.82 -5.53
CA LEU A 293 18.00 7.48 -4.72
C LEU A 293 17.89 5.98 -4.47
N GLY A 294 18.24 5.15 -5.46
CA GLY A 294 18.24 3.69 -5.33
C GLY A 294 19.24 3.14 -4.30
N GLN A 295 20.18 3.96 -3.80
CA GLN A 295 21.17 3.57 -2.81
C GLN A 295 20.79 3.94 -1.37
N ILE A 296 19.69 4.68 -1.18
CA ILE A 296 19.29 5.19 0.14
C ILE A 296 18.80 4.08 1.05
N GLU A 297 17.98 3.17 0.52
CA GLU A 297 17.26 2.17 1.31
C GLU A 297 18.22 1.26 2.08
N ALA A 298 18.08 1.27 3.40
CA ALA A 298 18.85 0.42 4.29
C ALA A 298 18.24 0.38 5.70
N THR A 299 18.50 -0.71 6.41
CA THR A 299 18.32 -0.75 7.86
C THR A 299 19.68 -1.00 8.51
N ILE A 300 20.16 0.00 9.25
CA ILE A 300 21.51 0.05 9.82
C ILE A 300 21.41 -0.31 11.30
N ALA A 301 22.20 -1.30 11.73
CA ALA A 301 22.35 -1.69 13.12
C ALA A 301 23.64 -1.11 13.72
N VAL A 302 23.78 -1.18 15.04
CA VAL A 302 24.93 -0.65 15.79
C VAL A 302 26.27 -1.33 15.43
N ASP A 303 26.23 -2.55 14.93
CA ASP A 303 27.38 -3.37 14.54
C ASP A 303 27.66 -3.36 13.03
N ASP A 304 26.98 -2.50 12.26
CA ASP A 304 27.22 -2.36 10.83
C ASP A 304 28.62 -1.78 10.56
N ALA A 305 29.49 -2.57 9.94
CA ALA A 305 30.86 -2.18 9.64
C ALA A 305 30.98 -1.08 8.58
N ALA A 306 29.95 -0.90 7.74
CA ALA A 306 29.95 0.09 6.66
C ALA A 306 29.47 1.48 7.12
N CYS A 307 28.77 1.57 8.25
CA CYS A 307 28.23 2.81 8.77
C CYS A 307 28.54 2.96 10.27
N PRO A 308 29.47 3.83 10.67
CA PRO A 308 29.80 4.02 12.08
C PRO A 308 28.59 4.52 12.86
N TRP A 309 28.35 3.93 14.03
CA TRP A 309 27.29 4.40 14.92
C TRP A 309 27.62 5.79 15.49
N PRO A 310 26.67 6.74 15.55
CA PRO A 310 26.94 8.08 16.05
C PRO A 310 27.49 8.04 17.48
N ALA A 311 28.63 8.68 17.72
CA ALA A 311 29.31 8.64 19.02
C ALA A 311 28.40 9.12 20.17
N ALA A 312 27.58 10.15 19.92
CA ALA A 312 26.60 10.66 20.88
C ALA A 312 25.49 9.65 21.22
N TRP A 313 25.26 8.66 20.36
CA TRP A 313 24.22 7.65 20.53
C TRP A 313 24.72 6.37 21.22
N ILE A 314 26.02 6.12 21.31
CA ILE A 314 26.57 4.88 21.90
C ILE A 314 26.08 4.65 23.33
N LEU A 315 26.21 5.65 24.21
CA LEU A 315 25.73 5.53 25.60
C LEU A 315 24.20 5.42 25.67
N PRO A 316 23.44 6.23 24.92
CA PRO A 316 22.00 6.04 24.84
C PRO A 316 21.57 4.65 24.38
N THR A 317 22.19 4.09 23.34
CA THR A 317 21.79 2.78 22.84
C THR A 317 22.12 1.65 23.80
N ILE A 318 23.25 1.72 24.52
CA ILE A 318 23.61 0.75 25.57
C ILE A 318 22.61 0.77 26.74
N ARG A 319 22.07 1.94 27.06
CA ARG A 319 21.03 2.08 28.11
C ARG A 319 19.63 1.67 27.63
N GLY A 320 19.53 1.22 26.36
CA GLY A 320 18.34 0.76 25.67
C GLY A 320 17.50 -0.26 26.42
N PRO A 321 16.28 -0.56 25.94
CA PRO A 321 15.58 -1.78 26.32
C PRO A 321 16.49 -3.00 26.09
N GLY A 322 16.74 -3.79 27.14
CA GLY A 322 17.75 -4.87 27.10
C GLY A 322 17.38 -6.06 26.21
N ASP A 323 16.15 -6.13 25.71
CA ASP A 323 15.62 -7.14 24.80
C ASP A 323 15.41 -6.63 23.36
N ALA A 324 15.87 -5.40 23.07
CA ALA A 324 15.73 -4.79 21.76
C ALA A 324 17.08 -4.33 21.19
N TRP A 325 17.17 -4.36 19.86
CA TRP A 325 18.31 -3.88 19.10
C TRP A 325 18.03 -2.49 18.53
N PRO A 326 18.95 -1.52 18.69
CA PRO A 326 18.81 -0.19 18.12
C PRO A 326 19.09 -0.24 16.62
N MET A 327 18.16 0.26 15.82
CA MET A 327 18.26 0.24 14.36
C MET A 327 17.81 1.56 13.76
N VAL A 328 18.40 1.95 12.64
CA VAL A 328 17.99 3.12 11.85
C VAL A 328 17.57 2.69 10.47
N ARG A 329 16.34 3.05 10.10
CA ARG A 329 15.83 2.85 8.74
C ARG A 329 16.07 4.10 7.92
N CYS A 330 16.90 3.99 6.89
CA CYS A 330 17.08 4.99 5.85
C CYS A 330 16.22 4.61 4.66
N HIS A 331 15.36 5.52 4.18
CA HIS A 331 14.43 5.21 3.10
C HIS A 331 13.99 6.46 2.33
N VAL A 332 13.48 6.28 1.12
CA VAL A 332 12.75 7.35 0.41
C VAL A 332 11.31 7.33 0.88
N SER A 333 10.91 8.38 1.60
CA SER A 333 9.55 8.49 2.17
C SER A 333 8.50 8.68 1.08
N HIS A 334 8.74 9.64 0.18
CA HIS A 334 7.86 9.93 -0.95
C HIS A 334 8.56 10.84 -1.97
N LEU A 335 7.98 10.94 -3.15
CA LEU A 335 8.32 11.97 -4.13
C LEU A 335 7.24 13.05 -4.16
N LYS A 336 7.56 14.22 -4.70
CA LYS A 336 6.59 15.29 -4.91
C LYS A 336 6.78 15.93 -6.26
N LEU A 337 5.68 16.07 -7.00
CA LEU A 337 5.60 16.83 -8.24
C LEU A 337 4.80 18.11 -7.98
N ALA A 338 5.44 19.27 -8.05
CA ALA A 338 4.76 20.56 -8.01
C ALA A 338 4.58 21.08 -9.43
N VAL A 339 3.37 21.48 -9.81
CA VAL A 339 3.06 22.07 -11.12
C VAL A 339 2.61 23.51 -10.91
N ALA A 340 3.31 24.45 -11.54
CA ALA A 340 3.00 25.88 -11.49
C ALA A 340 1.87 26.25 -12.48
N ALA A 341 1.40 27.50 -12.39
CA ALA A 341 0.29 28.01 -13.20
C ALA A 341 0.56 27.99 -14.72
N ASP A 342 1.83 28.17 -15.08
CA ASP A 342 2.33 28.14 -16.46
C ASP A 342 2.65 26.71 -16.95
N GLY A 343 2.33 25.70 -16.14
CA GLY A 343 2.61 24.29 -16.41
C GLY A 343 4.04 23.85 -16.09
N VAL A 344 4.91 24.76 -15.62
CA VAL A 344 6.29 24.38 -15.24
C VAL A 344 6.24 23.47 -14.03
N ALA A 345 6.77 22.26 -14.19
CA ALA A 345 6.79 21.26 -13.14
C ALA A 345 8.16 21.14 -12.46
N GLN A 346 8.16 20.74 -11.19
CA GLN A 346 9.37 20.45 -10.42
C GLN A 346 9.15 19.20 -9.56
N ALA A 347 10.09 18.26 -9.67
CA ALA A 347 10.12 17.08 -8.81
C ALA A 347 11.08 17.23 -7.62
N LYS A 348 10.68 16.65 -6.50
CA LYS A 348 11.45 16.58 -5.26
C LYS A 348 11.35 15.18 -4.65
N ALA A 349 12.36 14.76 -3.90
CA ALA A 349 12.35 13.54 -3.11
C ALA A 349 12.47 13.88 -1.63
N TYR A 350 11.73 13.15 -0.80
CA TYR A 350 11.83 13.21 0.65
C TYR A 350 12.56 11.96 1.13
N ILE A 351 13.77 12.15 1.66
CA ILE A 351 14.63 11.06 2.12
C ILE A 351 14.68 11.09 3.64
N ALA A 352 14.32 9.99 4.29
CA ALA A 352 14.15 9.92 5.72
C ALA A 352 15.12 8.95 6.41
N ALA A 353 15.46 9.27 7.65
CA ALA A 353 16.15 8.37 8.57
C ALA A 353 15.44 8.38 9.92
N GLU A 354 15.11 7.20 10.43
CA GLU A 354 14.36 7.03 11.68
C GLU A 354 14.93 5.90 12.54
N HIS A 355 15.16 6.20 13.81
CA HIS A 355 15.54 5.20 14.79
C HIS A 355 14.32 4.42 15.28
N HIS A 356 14.48 3.11 15.43
CA HIS A 356 13.51 2.22 16.06
C HIS A 356 14.22 1.12 16.85
N TRP A 357 13.48 0.54 17.80
CA TRP A 357 13.94 -0.62 18.58
C TRP A 357 13.35 -1.89 17.98
N GLN A 358 14.20 -2.80 17.48
CA GLN A 358 13.78 -4.11 16.98
C GLN A 358 13.85 -5.16 18.10
N ILE A 359 12.71 -5.73 18.48
CA ILE A 359 12.64 -6.79 19.50
C ILE A 359 12.93 -8.15 18.82
N GLY A 360 13.83 -8.94 19.43
CA GLY A 360 14.34 -10.27 19.05
C GLY A 360 13.83 -11.00 17.79
N TYR A 361 14.77 -11.44 16.94
CA TYR A 361 14.57 -12.56 16.01
C TYR A 361 14.24 -13.85 16.80
N GLY A 362 13.12 -14.51 16.50
CA GLY A 362 12.90 -15.91 16.91
C GLY A 362 11.71 -16.24 17.79
N ARG A 363 10.72 -15.36 17.98
CA ARG A 363 9.37 -15.82 18.36
C ARG A 363 8.48 -15.81 17.12
N PRO A 364 7.89 -16.95 16.69
CA PRO A 364 6.70 -16.85 15.87
C PRO A 364 5.72 -16.03 16.70
N ALA A 365 5.33 -14.86 16.19
CA ALA A 365 4.28 -14.09 16.81
C ALA A 365 3.10 -15.06 16.99
N GLU A 366 2.60 -15.23 18.21
CA GLU A 366 1.18 -15.55 18.37
C GLU A 366 0.44 -14.68 17.36
N VAL A 367 -0.49 -15.26 16.60
CA VAL A 367 -1.28 -14.53 15.62
C VAL A 367 -2.07 -13.45 16.36
N THR A 368 -1.43 -12.31 16.59
CA THR A 368 -2.03 -11.13 17.18
C THR A 368 -2.85 -10.49 16.09
N LEU A 369 -4.13 -10.29 16.39
CA LEU A 369 -5.02 -9.51 15.54
C LEU A 369 -4.35 -8.17 15.19
N PRO A 370 -4.51 -7.67 13.96
CA PRO A 370 -4.08 -6.31 13.63
C PRO A 370 -4.65 -5.31 14.65
N ALA A 371 -3.84 -4.32 15.02
CA ALA A 371 -4.21 -3.37 16.07
C ALA A 371 -5.58 -2.73 15.80
N GLY A 372 -6.47 -2.79 16.80
CA GLY A 372 -7.83 -2.24 16.70
C GLY A 372 -8.87 -3.16 16.07
N LEU A 373 -8.50 -4.37 15.62
CA LEU A 373 -9.46 -5.37 15.16
C LEU A 373 -9.83 -6.35 16.26
N SER A 374 -11.08 -6.80 16.20
CA SER A 374 -11.61 -7.87 17.05
C SER A 374 -12.41 -8.85 16.21
N PHE A 375 -12.56 -10.08 16.68
CA PHE A 375 -13.56 -10.98 16.10
C PHE A 375 -14.95 -10.42 16.41
N HIS A 376 -15.77 -10.32 15.37
CA HIS A 376 -17.14 -9.87 15.53
C HIS A 376 -18.06 -10.83 14.77
N PRO A 377 -18.53 -11.91 15.42
CA PRO A 377 -19.42 -12.87 14.79
C PRO A 377 -20.68 -12.17 14.29
N ARG A 378 -21.09 -12.49 13.07
CA ARG A 378 -22.35 -11.98 12.51
C ARG A 378 -23.50 -12.94 12.79
N PRO A 379 -24.72 -12.43 13.06
CA PRO A 379 -25.89 -13.24 13.34
C PRO A 379 -26.43 -13.97 12.09
N SER A 380 -26.04 -13.56 10.87
CA SER A 380 -26.48 -14.19 9.63
C SER A 380 -25.40 -14.18 8.53
N THR A 381 -25.52 -15.11 7.58
CA THR A 381 -24.71 -15.14 6.37
C THR A 381 -24.88 -13.87 5.53
N ALA A 382 -26.10 -13.33 5.43
CA ALA A 382 -26.37 -12.13 4.65
C ALA A 382 -25.61 -10.91 5.20
N GLU A 383 -25.58 -10.73 6.52
CA GLU A 383 -24.82 -9.65 7.15
C GLU A 383 -23.31 -9.84 6.99
N ALA A 384 -22.80 -11.07 7.16
CA ALA A 384 -21.38 -11.35 6.95
C ALA A 384 -20.94 -11.06 5.52
N VAL A 385 -21.76 -11.46 4.54
CA VAL A 385 -21.54 -11.18 3.11
C VAL A 385 -21.58 -9.67 2.84
N ALA A 386 -22.58 -8.94 3.35
CA ALA A 386 -22.68 -7.50 3.16
C ALA A 386 -21.47 -6.75 3.74
N ASP A 387 -20.98 -7.14 4.91
CA ASP A 387 -19.81 -6.53 5.53
C ASP A 387 -18.51 -6.85 4.80
N ALA A 388 -18.39 -8.08 4.28
CA ALA A 388 -17.25 -8.48 3.47
C ALA A 388 -17.23 -7.76 2.11
N VAL A 389 -18.40 -7.57 1.48
CA VAL A 389 -18.55 -6.71 0.29
C VAL A 389 -18.13 -5.28 0.63
N GLY A 390 -18.64 -4.73 1.75
CA GLY A 390 -18.25 -3.41 2.22
C GLY A 390 -16.75 -3.28 2.48
N PHE A 391 -16.11 -4.31 3.05
CA PHE A 391 -14.66 -4.38 3.22
C PHE A 391 -13.94 -4.31 1.87
N LEU A 392 -14.30 -5.17 0.90
CA LEU A 392 -13.67 -5.18 -0.41
C LEU A 392 -13.84 -3.82 -1.11
N LEU A 393 -15.05 -3.24 -1.12
CA LEU A 393 -15.27 -1.94 -1.75
C LEU A 393 -14.41 -0.83 -1.13
N ARG A 394 -14.21 -0.85 0.19
CA ARG A 394 -13.30 0.09 0.91
C ARG A 394 -11.81 -0.20 0.68
N ALA A 395 -11.45 -1.45 0.39
CA ALA A 395 -10.06 -1.87 0.19
C ALA A 395 -9.50 -1.51 -1.19
N ARG A 396 -10.33 -0.98 -2.10
CA ARG A 396 -9.88 -0.48 -3.41
C ARG A 396 -8.85 0.64 -3.24
N GLN A 397 -7.79 0.56 -4.04
CA GLN A 397 -6.76 1.57 -4.17
C GLN A 397 -7.28 2.77 -4.97
N GLN A 398 -6.48 3.85 -4.99
CA GLN A 398 -6.85 5.10 -5.66
C GLN A 398 -7.00 4.98 -7.18
N ASN A 399 -6.28 4.04 -7.80
CA ASN A 399 -6.44 3.68 -9.21
C ASN A 399 -7.70 2.83 -9.48
N GLY A 400 -8.49 2.54 -8.46
CA GLY A 400 -9.72 1.77 -8.56
C GLY A 400 -9.53 0.25 -8.56
N LEU A 401 -8.32 -0.25 -8.43
CA LEU A 401 -7.98 -1.67 -8.38
C LEU A 401 -7.86 -2.17 -6.94
N TRP A 402 -7.85 -3.47 -6.75
CA TRP A 402 -7.43 -4.10 -5.49
C TRP A 402 -5.98 -4.51 -5.56
N GLY A 403 -5.27 -4.45 -4.44
CA GLY A 403 -3.89 -4.94 -4.34
C GLY A 403 -3.69 -5.82 -3.12
N ASP A 404 -2.79 -6.79 -3.25
CA ASP A 404 -2.33 -7.67 -2.17
C ASP A 404 -0.93 -8.24 -2.50
N PHE A 405 -0.38 -9.12 -1.66
CA PHE A 405 0.88 -9.83 -1.94
C PHE A 405 2.08 -8.89 -2.18
N ASN A 406 2.27 -7.91 -1.30
CA ASN A 406 3.21 -6.80 -1.49
C ASN A 406 4.70 -7.17 -1.34
N ARG A 407 5.04 -8.46 -1.23
CA ARG A 407 6.44 -8.90 -1.07
C ARG A 407 7.13 -9.26 -2.38
N ILE A 408 6.42 -9.22 -3.49
CA ILE A 408 6.96 -9.52 -4.82
C ILE A 408 6.74 -8.35 -5.78
N ASN A 409 7.80 -7.93 -6.48
CA ASN A 409 7.78 -7.08 -7.67
C ASN A 409 6.69 -6.00 -7.74
N GLY A 410 6.57 -5.12 -6.74
CA GLY A 410 5.59 -4.02 -6.72
C GLY A 410 4.16 -4.40 -6.34
N GLY A 411 3.96 -5.62 -5.81
CA GLY A 411 2.67 -6.16 -5.34
C GLY A 411 1.77 -6.63 -6.48
N CYS A 412 0.76 -7.44 -6.16
CA CYS A 412 -0.20 -7.94 -7.14
C CYS A 412 -1.45 -7.06 -7.14
N ASN A 413 -1.77 -6.40 -8.25
CA ASN A 413 -3.00 -5.59 -8.38
C ASN A 413 -3.96 -6.13 -9.45
N ASN A 414 -3.48 -6.50 -10.64
CA ASN A 414 -4.31 -6.99 -11.72
C ASN A 414 -4.95 -8.35 -11.35
N TRP A 415 -4.15 -9.28 -10.85
CA TRP A 415 -4.61 -10.61 -10.45
C TRP A 415 -5.62 -10.55 -9.29
N VAL A 416 -5.25 -9.85 -8.22
CA VAL A 416 -6.10 -9.65 -7.03
C VAL A 416 -7.41 -8.97 -7.43
N THR A 417 -7.36 -7.99 -8.34
CA THR A 417 -8.57 -7.35 -8.88
C THR A 417 -9.46 -8.35 -9.60
N GLY A 418 -8.91 -9.23 -10.45
CA GLY A 418 -9.71 -10.27 -11.10
C GLY A 418 -10.44 -11.17 -10.10
N VAL A 419 -9.75 -11.61 -9.04
CA VAL A 419 -10.34 -12.46 -8.00
C VAL A 419 -11.38 -11.72 -7.16
N ALA A 420 -11.09 -10.50 -6.72
CA ALA A 420 -12.02 -9.68 -5.95
C ALA A 420 -13.27 -9.28 -6.76
N ALA A 421 -13.10 -8.90 -8.03
CA ALA A 421 -14.20 -8.57 -8.92
C ALA A 421 -15.09 -9.79 -9.20
N LEU A 422 -14.51 -10.99 -9.38
CA LEU A 422 -15.28 -12.23 -9.50
C LEU A 422 -16.09 -12.50 -8.23
N ALA A 423 -15.47 -12.39 -7.05
CA ALA A 423 -16.17 -12.60 -5.78
C ALA A 423 -17.36 -11.64 -5.60
N LEU A 424 -17.18 -10.36 -5.93
CA LEU A 424 -18.24 -9.35 -5.89
C LEU A 424 -19.35 -9.66 -6.90
N ALA A 425 -19.00 -10.06 -8.12
CA ALA A 425 -19.97 -10.37 -9.17
C ALA A 425 -20.83 -11.60 -8.82
N GLU A 426 -20.21 -12.68 -8.32
CA GLU A 426 -20.89 -13.92 -7.93
C GLU A 426 -21.76 -13.74 -6.68
N THR A 427 -21.37 -12.82 -5.79
CA THR A 427 -22.18 -12.48 -4.60
C THR A 427 -23.43 -11.68 -4.96
N GLY A 428 -23.36 -10.86 -6.01
CA GLY A 428 -24.45 -10.02 -6.48
C GLY A 428 -24.69 -8.75 -5.64
N GLY A 429 -25.70 -7.97 -6.05
CA GLY A 429 -26.03 -6.68 -5.46
C GLY A 429 -25.45 -5.50 -6.26
N ASP A 430 -26.22 -4.41 -6.35
CA ASP A 430 -25.93 -3.30 -7.27
C ASP A 430 -24.57 -2.63 -6.98
N GLU A 431 -24.23 -2.40 -5.70
CA GLU A 431 -22.95 -1.80 -5.33
C GLU A 431 -21.75 -2.73 -5.61
N ALA A 432 -21.90 -4.03 -5.35
CA ALA A 432 -20.87 -5.02 -5.61
C ALA A 432 -20.58 -5.13 -7.12
N LEU A 433 -21.64 -5.23 -7.93
CA LEU A 433 -21.56 -5.28 -9.39
C LEU A 433 -20.98 -3.99 -9.97
N ALA A 434 -21.41 -2.82 -9.49
CA ALA A 434 -20.86 -1.55 -9.93
C ALA A 434 -19.36 -1.43 -9.59
N GLY A 435 -18.97 -1.85 -8.38
CA GLY A 435 -17.57 -1.87 -7.95
C GLY A 435 -16.70 -2.80 -8.81
N ALA A 436 -17.19 -4.00 -9.09
CA ALA A 436 -16.53 -4.97 -9.96
C ALA A 436 -16.41 -4.44 -11.40
N ALA A 437 -17.50 -3.94 -11.99
CA ALA A 437 -17.52 -3.38 -13.34
C ALA A 437 -16.53 -2.22 -13.52
N ALA A 438 -16.51 -1.29 -12.57
CA ALA A 438 -15.60 -0.15 -12.60
C ALA A 438 -14.12 -0.58 -12.59
N ALA A 439 -13.77 -1.58 -11.78
CA ALA A 439 -12.39 -2.09 -11.72
C ALA A 439 -12.01 -2.89 -12.97
N LEU A 440 -12.94 -3.67 -13.52
CA LEU A 440 -12.72 -4.42 -14.75
C LEU A 440 -12.55 -3.50 -15.96
N GLU A 441 -13.21 -2.34 -16.00
CA GLU A 441 -12.98 -1.35 -17.04
C GLU A 441 -11.53 -0.84 -17.04
N VAL A 442 -10.95 -0.62 -15.85
CA VAL A 442 -9.52 -0.29 -15.73
C VAL A 442 -8.65 -1.42 -16.26
N LEU A 443 -8.95 -2.68 -15.92
CA LEU A 443 -8.19 -3.83 -16.41
C LEU A 443 -8.30 -4.03 -17.92
N ARG A 444 -9.44 -3.72 -18.55
CA ARG A 444 -9.59 -3.77 -20.01
C ARG A 444 -8.59 -2.85 -20.72
N GLY A 445 -8.28 -1.69 -20.12
CA GLY A 445 -7.25 -0.78 -20.61
C GLY A 445 -5.81 -1.25 -20.38
N ARG A 446 -5.60 -2.30 -19.55
CA ARG A 446 -4.28 -2.84 -19.17
C ARG A 446 -3.93 -4.16 -19.87
N VAL A 447 -4.76 -4.63 -20.81
CA VAL A 447 -4.43 -5.83 -21.59
C VAL A 447 -3.15 -5.59 -22.38
N GLN A 448 -2.22 -6.54 -22.32
CA GLN A 448 -0.93 -6.41 -22.98
C GLN A 448 -1.00 -6.85 -24.46
N PRO A 449 -0.05 -6.42 -25.32
CA PRO A 449 0.07 -6.93 -26.67
C PRO A 449 0.19 -8.46 -26.68
N GLY A 450 -0.58 -9.13 -27.56
CA GLY A 450 -0.68 -10.59 -27.59
C GLY A 450 -1.83 -11.16 -26.75
N GLY A 451 -2.52 -10.31 -25.97
CA GLY A 451 -3.60 -10.71 -25.09
C GLY A 451 -3.10 -11.12 -23.70
N GLY A 452 -3.98 -11.05 -22.72
CA GLY A 452 -3.67 -11.42 -21.33
C GLY A 452 -3.13 -10.28 -20.47
N TRP A 453 -2.85 -10.63 -19.23
CA TRP A 453 -2.41 -9.76 -18.16
C TRP A 453 -1.35 -10.47 -17.32
N GLY A 454 -0.39 -9.70 -16.78
CA GLY A 454 0.45 -10.15 -15.67
C GLY A 454 -0.20 -9.78 -14.33
N HIS A 455 0.31 -10.35 -13.23
CA HIS A 455 -0.20 -10.07 -11.88
C HIS A 455 -0.18 -8.58 -11.48
N ASN A 456 0.63 -7.77 -12.15
CA ASN A 456 0.57 -6.31 -12.18
C ASN A 456 1.01 -5.76 -13.54
N GLU A 457 1.16 -4.44 -13.65
CA GLU A 457 1.48 -3.75 -14.90
C GLU A 457 2.94 -3.89 -15.38
N ILE A 458 3.86 -4.35 -14.53
CA ILE A 458 5.28 -4.57 -14.88
C ILE A 458 5.63 -6.05 -15.03
N ALA A 459 4.82 -6.95 -14.46
CA ALA A 459 5.03 -8.37 -14.51
C ALA A 459 4.80 -8.93 -15.93
N PRO A 460 5.53 -10.01 -16.31
CA PRO A 460 5.21 -10.77 -17.51
C PRO A 460 3.75 -11.23 -17.50
N VAL A 461 3.14 -11.27 -18.68
CA VAL A 461 1.80 -11.85 -18.85
C VAL A 461 1.79 -13.32 -18.44
N ASP A 462 0.75 -13.72 -17.72
CA ASP A 462 0.61 -15.08 -17.19
C ASP A 462 -0.82 -15.60 -17.31
N THR A 463 -0.96 -16.91 -17.33
CA THR A 463 -2.26 -17.55 -17.55
C THR A 463 -3.19 -17.51 -16.33
N ASP A 464 -2.65 -17.45 -15.10
CA ASP A 464 -3.46 -17.46 -13.88
C ASP A 464 -4.18 -16.12 -13.66
N THR A 465 -3.43 -15.02 -13.82
CA THR A 465 -3.98 -13.66 -13.82
C THR A 465 -4.99 -13.49 -14.93
N THR A 466 -4.63 -13.93 -16.14
CA THR A 466 -5.50 -13.82 -17.31
C THR A 466 -6.81 -14.57 -17.11
N ALA A 467 -6.77 -15.81 -16.60
CA ALA A 467 -7.98 -16.59 -16.35
C ALA A 467 -8.87 -15.96 -15.27
N SER A 468 -8.26 -15.43 -14.20
CA SER A 468 -8.99 -14.79 -13.11
C SER A 468 -9.75 -13.54 -13.60
N ILE A 469 -9.13 -12.71 -14.44
CA ILE A 469 -9.75 -11.52 -15.02
C ILE A 469 -10.85 -11.90 -16.03
N ILE A 470 -10.62 -12.89 -16.89
CA ILE A 470 -11.65 -13.35 -17.85
C ILE A 470 -12.89 -13.85 -17.11
N LYS A 471 -12.73 -14.65 -16.04
CA LYS A 471 -13.87 -15.14 -15.25
C LYS A 471 -14.68 -13.98 -14.68
N ALA A 472 -14.02 -12.97 -14.12
CA ALA A 472 -14.68 -11.78 -13.62
C ALA A 472 -15.41 -10.99 -14.73
N LEU A 473 -14.78 -10.80 -15.89
CA LEU A 473 -15.41 -10.17 -17.05
C LEU A 473 -16.64 -10.94 -17.51
N MET A 474 -16.58 -12.27 -17.57
CA MET A 474 -17.72 -13.10 -17.93
C MET A 474 -18.86 -13.00 -16.92
N ALA A 475 -18.56 -12.91 -15.62
CA ALA A 475 -19.55 -12.75 -14.56
C ALA A 475 -20.25 -11.38 -14.58
N VAL A 476 -19.53 -10.32 -14.95
CA VAL A 476 -20.08 -8.94 -14.97
C VAL A 476 -20.72 -8.57 -16.32
N SER A 477 -20.15 -9.00 -17.45
CA SER A 477 -20.54 -8.53 -18.79
C SER A 477 -21.54 -9.44 -19.51
N ALA A 478 -22.07 -10.50 -18.89
CA ALA A 478 -22.96 -11.43 -19.59
C ALA A 478 -24.22 -10.71 -20.16
N PRO A 479 -24.55 -10.89 -21.46
CA PRO A 479 -23.98 -11.82 -22.45
C PRO A 479 -22.94 -11.21 -23.43
N GLU A 480 -22.53 -9.95 -23.24
CA GLU A 480 -21.55 -9.30 -24.11
C GLU A 480 -20.19 -10.00 -23.98
N ASN A 481 -19.65 -10.48 -25.10
CA ASN A 481 -18.30 -11.03 -25.18
C ASN A 481 -17.36 -9.95 -25.73
N PRO A 482 -16.79 -9.07 -24.88
CA PRO A 482 -15.87 -8.05 -25.36
C PRO A 482 -14.68 -8.69 -26.08
N PRO A 483 -14.16 -8.07 -27.16
CA PRO A 483 -13.05 -8.62 -27.97
C PRO A 483 -11.82 -9.03 -27.15
N VAL A 484 -11.60 -8.37 -26.01
CA VAL A 484 -10.53 -8.69 -25.07
C VAL A 484 -10.59 -10.13 -24.54
N ILE A 485 -11.79 -10.69 -24.33
CA ILE A 485 -11.97 -12.08 -23.88
C ILE A 485 -11.51 -13.05 -24.97
N ALA A 486 -11.81 -12.76 -26.23
CA ALA A 486 -11.38 -13.60 -27.35
C ALA A 486 -9.84 -13.60 -27.49
N ALA A 487 -9.22 -12.42 -27.41
CA ALA A 487 -7.77 -12.29 -27.43
C ALA A 487 -7.10 -13.02 -26.26
N ALA A 488 -7.65 -12.87 -25.05
CA ALA A 488 -7.13 -13.51 -23.86
C ALA A 488 -7.33 -15.05 -23.88
N ARG A 489 -8.41 -15.56 -24.48
CA ARG A 489 -8.57 -17.01 -24.73
C ARG A 489 -7.51 -17.55 -25.68
N GLU A 490 -7.17 -16.79 -26.72
CA GLU A 490 -6.10 -17.19 -27.65
C GLU A 490 -4.73 -17.21 -26.96
N PHE A 491 -4.46 -16.21 -26.13
CA PHE A 491 -3.29 -16.21 -25.25
C PHE A 491 -3.22 -17.47 -24.39
N LEU A 492 -4.31 -17.85 -23.71
CA LEU A 492 -4.36 -19.07 -22.90
C LEU A 492 -4.11 -20.34 -23.75
N ARG A 493 -4.65 -20.43 -24.97
CA ARG A 493 -4.38 -21.58 -25.86
C ARG A 493 -2.90 -21.72 -26.22
N GLY A 494 -2.18 -20.62 -26.36
CA GLY A 494 -0.74 -20.62 -26.61
C GLY A 494 0.11 -21.20 -25.47
N HIS A 495 -0.48 -21.48 -24.30
CA HIS A 495 0.19 -22.04 -23.12
C HIS A 495 -0.12 -23.53 -22.89
N LEU A 496 -0.89 -24.15 -23.78
CA LEU A 496 -1.10 -25.60 -23.81
C LEU A 496 0.19 -26.31 -24.24
N THR A 497 0.54 -27.38 -23.54
CA THR A 497 1.55 -28.35 -23.97
C THR A 497 0.88 -29.68 -24.31
N ASP A 498 1.64 -30.63 -24.86
CA ASP A 498 1.11 -31.97 -25.19
C ASP A 498 0.55 -32.70 -23.95
N ASP A 499 1.09 -32.39 -22.77
CA ASP A 499 0.84 -33.08 -21.50
C ASP A 499 0.38 -32.16 -20.37
N GLY A 500 0.09 -30.88 -20.65
CA GLY A 500 -0.10 -29.92 -19.57
C GLY A 500 -0.41 -28.48 -19.97
N PHE A 501 -0.16 -27.58 -19.02
CA PHE A 501 -0.54 -26.18 -19.10
C PHE A 501 0.39 -25.32 -18.25
N GLN A 502 0.98 -24.31 -18.86
CA GLN A 502 2.05 -23.51 -18.27
C GLN A 502 1.53 -22.17 -17.72
N THR A 503 2.15 -21.69 -16.63
CA THR A 503 1.95 -20.30 -16.16
C THR A 503 2.49 -19.31 -17.20
N TYR A 504 3.72 -19.56 -17.63
CA TYR A 504 4.45 -18.76 -18.61
C TYR A 504 4.88 -19.63 -19.79
N GLY A 505 4.35 -19.33 -20.98
CA GLY A 505 4.62 -20.07 -22.21
C GLY A 505 5.96 -19.69 -22.80
N THR A 506 6.50 -20.52 -23.72
CA THR A 506 7.83 -20.33 -24.34
C THR A 506 8.04 -18.96 -25.00
N GLY A 507 6.97 -18.31 -25.48
CA GLY A 507 7.01 -16.96 -26.04
C GLY A 507 7.01 -15.83 -25.01
N THR A 508 6.73 -16.11 -23.73
CA THR A 508 6.68 -15.10 -22.67
C THR A 508 8.10 -14.77 -22.22
N THR A 509 8.48 -13.51 -22.37
CA THR A 509 9.73 -12.98 -21.80
C THR A 509 9.56 -12.80 -20.31
N ILE A 510 10.21 -13.66 -19.51
CA ILE A 510 10.25 -13.54 -18.06
C ILE A 510 11.49 -12.71 -17.70
N ARG A 511 11.28 -11.42 -17.44
CA ARG A 511 12.35 -10.53 -16.97
C ARG A 511 11.89 -9.82 -15.72
N PHE A 512 12.55 -10.15 -14.61
CA PHE A 512 12.43 -9.44 -13.33
C PHE A 512 13.71 -8.67 -12.99
N SER A 513 14.79 -8.90 -13.75
CA SER A 513 16.05 -8.15 -13.75
C SER A 513 16.70 -8.19 -15.15
N ASP A 514 17.82 -7.48 -15.34
CA ASP A 514 18.56 -7.45 -16.60
C ASP A 514 19.28 -8.77 -16.94
N ASP A 515 19.37 -9.70 -15.98
CA ASP A 515 20.04 -10.98 -16.13
C ASP A 515 19.12 -12.06 -16.74
N ALA A 516 19.70 -12.95 -17.55
CA ALA A 516 18.98 -14.12 -18.05
C ALA A 516 18.64 -15.06 -16.89
N VAL A 517 17.35 -15.28 -16.65
CA VAL A 517 16.86 -16.18 -15.59
C VAL A 517 16.70 -17.58 -16.15
N VAL A 518 17.24 -18.59 -15.46
CA VAL A 518 16.90 -20.00 -15.72
C VAL A 518 15.51 -20.23 -15.12
N ASP A 519 14.49 -20.38 -15.96
CA ASP A 519 13.08 -20.32 -15.58
C ASP A 519 12.31 -21.62 -15.87
N ALA A 520 13.04 -22.75 -15.94
CA ALA A 520 12.48 -24.05 -16.30
C ALA A 520 11.32 -24.49 -15.39
N GLY A 521 11.40 -24.18 -14.09
CA GLY A 521 10.35 -24.44 -13.11
C GLY A 521 9.08 -23.62 -13.40
N TRP A 522 9.24 -22.32 -13.59
CA TRP A 522 8.11 -21.43 -13.89
C TRP A 522 7.44 -21.69 -15.25
N ARG A 523 8.14 -22.37 -16.16
CA ARG A 523 7.63 -22.85 -17.43
C ARG A 523 7.14 -24.31 -17.37
N ALA A 524 7.19 -24.95 -16.21
CA ALA A 524 6.64 -26.29 -16.07
C ALA A 524 5.10 -26.27 -16.14
N THR A 525 4.54 -27.46 -16.25
CA THR A 525 3.09 -27.67 -16.12
C THR A 525 2.67 -27.47 -14.66
N HIS A 526 1.65 -26.65 -14.43
CA HIS A 526 1.14 -26.40 -13.08
C HIS A 526 -0.33 -26.76 -12.96
N ALA A 527 -0.62 -27.79 -12.16
CA ALA A 527 -2.00 -28.26 -11.94
C ALA A 527 -2.91 -27.16 -11.35
N CYS A 528 -2.37 -26.30 -10.46
CA CYS A 528 -3.12 -25.19 -9.89
C CYS A 528 -3.57 -24.15 -10.93
N VAL A 529 -2.73 -23.85 -11.92
CA VAL A 529 -3.06 -22.88 -12.98
C VAL A 529 -3.97 -23.52 -14.03
N MET A 530 -3.71 -24.79 -14.39
CA MET A 530 -4.59 -25.59 -15.23
C MET A 530 -6.02 -25.62 -14.67
N ALA A 531 -6.17 -25.84 -13.36
CA ALA A 531 -7.45 -25.83 -12.67
C ALA A 531 -8.16 -24.48 -12.77
N ASN A 532 -7.43 -23.37 -12.64
CA ASN A 532 -7.97 -22.03 -12.74
C ASN A 532 -8.52 -21.70 -14.15
N CYS A 533 -7.90 -22.26 -15.18
CA CYS A 533 -8.23 -22.04 -16.59
C CYS A 533 -9.29 -22.99 -17.16
N ALA A 534 -9.60 -24.10 -16.48
CA ALA A 534 -10.37 -25.20 -17.05
C ALA A 534 -11.82 -24.85 -17.43
N LEU A 535 -12.46 -23.88 -16.76
CA LEU A 535 -13.78 -23.39 -17.16
C LEU A 535 -13.76 -22.53 -18.45
N ILE A 536 -12.57 -22.06 -18.86
CA ILE A 536 -12.39 -21.20 -20.04
C ILE A 536 -12.01 -22.04 -21.27
N LEU A 537 -11.19 -23.08 -21.08
CA LEU A 537 -10.73 -24.00 -22.13
C LEU A 537 -11.06 -25.46 -21.77
N PRO A 538 -12.35 -25.81 -21.62
CA PRO A 538 -12.73 -27.10 -21.03
C PRO A 538 -12.35 -28.30 -21.88
N ASP A 539 -12.50 -28.22 -23.21
CA ASP A 539 -12.23 -29.34 -24.11
C ASP A 539 -10.78 -29.84 -24.01
N GLN A 540 -9.84 -28.91 -23.76
CA GLN A 540 -8.41 -29.21 -23.65
C GLN A 540 -8.02 -29.55 -22.22
N LEU A 541 -8.54 -28.81 -21.22
CA LEU A 541 -8.00 -28.87 -19.85
C LEU A 541 -8.71 -29.89 -18.96
N ILE A 542 -9.98 -30.21 -19.18
CA ILE A 542 -10.69 -31.21 -18.37
C ILE A 542 -10.03 -32.60 -18.47
N PRO A 543 -9.63 -33.11 -19.65
CA PRO A 543 -8.88 -34.37 -19.74
C PRO A 543 -7.55 -34.35 -18.96
N LEU A 544 -6.80 -33.25 -19.03
CA LEU A 544 -5.51 -33.10 -18.33
C LEU A 544 -5.70 -33.00 -16.80
N LEU A 545 -6.77 -32.35 -16.33
CA LEU A 545 -7.11 -32.31 -14.92
C LEU A 545 -7.41 -33.69 -14.35
N ARG A 546 -8.13 -34.53 -15.11
CA ARG A 546 -8.39 -35.93 -14.72
C ARG A 546 -7.10 -36.71 -14.54
N GLN A 547 -6.15 -36.53 -15.46
CA GLN A 547 -4.88 -37.25 -15.47
C GLN A 547 -3.94 -36.77 -14.36
N SER A 548 -4.02 -35.51 -13.97
CA SER A 548 -3.14 -34.90 -12.96
C SER A 548 -3.65 -35.00 -11.52
N GLN A 549 -4.85 -35.55 -11.29
CA GLN A 549 -5.37 -35.76 -9.94
C GLN A 549 -4.51 -36.77 -9.17
N GLN A 550 -4.14 -36.41 -7.94
CA GLN A 550 -3.35 -37.26 -7.06
C GLN A 550 -4.14 -38.46 -6.54
N ALA A 551 -3.43 -39.47 -6.05
CA ALA A 551 -4.03 -40.68 -5.49
C ALA A 551 -4.93 -40.39 -4.27
N ASP A 552 -4.62 -39.34 -3.50
CA ASP A 552 -5.42 -38.91 -2.35
C ASP A 552 -6.68 -38.12 -2.74
N GLY A 553 -6.84 -37.76 -4.02
CA GLY A 553 -7.95 -36.99 -4.57
C GLY A 553 -7.69 -35.49 -4.75
N SER A 554 -6.52 -34.97 -4.34
CA SER A 554 -6.16 -33.56 -4.46
C SER A 554 -5.43 -33.22 -5.77
N TRP A 555 -5.14 -31.93 -5.98
CA TRP A 555 -4.24 -31.45 -7.04
C TRP A 555 -3.04 -30.74 -6.45
N THR A 556 -1.86 -31.03 -7.00
CA THR A 556 -0.57 -30.52 -6.51
C THR A 556 -0.49 -29.00 -6.69
N PRO A 557 -0.18 -28.25 -5.62
CA PRO A 557 0.06 -26.83 -5.72
C PRO A 557 1.50 -26.54 -6.16
N TYR A 558 1.70 -25.52 -7.01
CA TYR A 558 3.03 -24.98 -7.32
C TYR A 558 3.26 -23.61 -6.68
N TRP A 559 2.31 -22.68 -6.86
CA TRP A 559 2.36 -21.31 -6.29
C TRP A 559 1.71 -21.19 -4.91
N TRP A 560 1.19 -22.27 -4.35
CA TRP A 560 0.41 -22.27 -3.11
C TRP A 560 1.05 -23.21 -2.11
N ARG A 561 1.04 -22.87 -0.82
CA ARG A 561 1.56 -23.75 0.23
C ARG A 561 0.73 -25.04 0.41
N THR A 562 -0.57 -24.98 0.14
CA THR A 562 -1.49 -26.10 0.40
C THR A 562 -2.30 -26.48 -0.85
N PRO A 563 -2.74 -27.75 -0.97
CA PRO A 563 -3.52 -28.21 -2.13
C PRO A 563 -4.99 -27.76 -2.10
N ALA A 564 -5.46 -27.08 -1.04
CA ALA A 564 -6.88 -26.78 -0.86
C ALA A 564 -7.45 -25.90 -1.99
N TYR A 565 -6.76 -24.82 -2.34
CA TYR A 565 -7.22 -23.90 -3.38
C TYR A 565 -7.19 -24.53 -4.80
N PRO A 566 -6.09 -25.17 -5.24
CA PRO A 566 -6.09 -25.91 -6.51
C PRO A 566 -7.17 -26.98 -6.59
N THR A 567 -7.40 -27.72 -5.49
CA THR A 567 -8.41 -28.78 -5.44
C THR A 567 -9.83 -28.22 -5.56
N ALA A 568 -10.11 -27.06 -4.95
CA ALA A 568 -11.38 -26.37 -5.11
C ALA A 568 -11.65 -25.98 -6.58
N LEU A 569 -10.68 -25.34 -7.23
CA LEU A 569 -10.80 -24.92 -8.63
C LEU A 569 -11.01 -26.14 -9.57
N ALA A 570 -10.25 -27.21 -9.36
CA ALA A 570 -10.35 -28.41 -10.17
C ALA A 570 -11.70 -29.11 -9.97
N ALA A 571 -12.15 -29.27 -8.72
CA ALA A 571 -13.43 -29.89 -8.40
C ALA A 571 -14.61 -29.11 -9.02
N GLU A 572 -14.59 -27.78 -8.97
CA GLU A 572 -15.62 -26.94 -9.60
C GLU A 572 -15.66 -27.10 -11.12
N ALA A 573 -14.49 -27.04 -11.77
CA ALA A 573 -14.39 -27.22 -13.21
C ALA A 573 -14.88 -28.62 -13.65
N LEU A 574 -14.48 -29.67 -12.94
CA LEU A 574 -14.89 -31.05 -13.20
C LEU A 574 -16.38 -31.27 -12.94
N ALA A 575 -16.92 -30.70 -11.87
CA ALA A 575 -18.35 -30.76 -11.57
C ALA A 575 -19.19 -30.07 -12.64
N ALA A 576 -18.74 -28.91 -13.15
CA ALA A 576 -19.42 -28.21 -14.25
C ALA A 576 -19.46 -29.03 -15.56
N HIS A 577 -18.55 -30.00 -15.73
CA HIS A 577 -18.47 -30.90 -16.89
C HIS A 577 -18.96 -32.33 -16.61
N GLY A 578 -19.66 -32.54 -15.49
CA GLY A 578 -20.31 -33.82 -15.17
C GLY A 578 -19.35 -34.97 -14.79
N ASP A 579 -18.12 -34.66 -14.35
CA ASP A 579 -17.16 -35.70 -13.92
C ASP A 579 -17.31 -36.05 -12.44
N GLY A 580 -18.35 -36.82 -12.12
CA GLY A 580 -18.64 -37.21 -10.73
C GLY A 580 -17.51 -38.02 -10.07
N ALA A 581 -16.84 -38.90 -10.81
CA ALA A 581 -15.84 -39.80 -10.23
C ALA A 581 -14.58 -39.06 -9.73
N ALA A 582 -14.10 -38.06 -10.46
CA ALA A 582 -12.98 -37.24 -10.01
C ALA A 582 -13.38 -36.31 -8.84
N VAL A 583 -14.60 -35.76 -8.89
CA VAL A 583 -15.16 -34.92 -7.82
C VAL A 583 -15.36 -35.70 -6.51
N ASP A 584 -15.85 -36.93 -6.57
CA ASP A 584 -16.04 -37.79 -5.39
C ASP A 584 -14.72 -38.08 -4.66
N ARG A 585 -13.62 -38.25 -5.41
CA ARG A 585 -12.28 -38.37 -4.82
C ARG A 585 -11.85 -37.08 -4.12
N ALA A 586 -12.10 -35.92 -4.74
CA ALA A 586 -11.82 -34.61 -4.15
C ALA A 586 -12.65 -34.38 -2.87
N VAL A 587 -13.92 -34.79 -2.85
CA VAL A 587 -14.77 -34.75 -1.65
C VAL A 587 -14.23 -35.67 -0.56
N THR A 588 -13.75 -36.87 -0.92
CA THR A 588 -13.11 -37.78 0.02
C THR A 588 -11.87 -37.14 0.65
N TRP A 589 -11.02 -36.52 -0.15
CA TRP A 589 -9.89 -35.72 0.32
C TRP A 589 -10.33 -34.60 1.29
N ALA A 590 -11.35 -33.82 0.91
CA ALA A 590 -11.86 -32.69 1.68
C ALA A 590 -12.43 -33.11 3.05
N ARG A 591 -13.09 -34.28 3.13
CA ARG A 591 -13.63 -34.83 4.39
C ARG A 591 -12.54 -35.25 5.38
N MET A 592 -11.34 -35.56 4.91
CA MET A 592 -10.19 -35.91 5.77
C MET A 592 -9.48 -34.68 6.35
N GLN A 593 -9.76 -33.49 5.84
CA GLN A 593 -9.18 -32.25 6.36
C GLN A 593 -9.88 -31.83 7.65
N ASP A 594 -9.14 -31.15 8.53
CA ASP A 594 -9.70 -30.44 9.69
C ASP A 594 -9.81 -28.94 9.39
N PRO A 595 -10.99 -28.42 9.00
CA PRO A 595 -11.15 -27.01 8.61
C PRO A 595 -10.91 -26.03 9.77
N ALA A 596 -11.06 -26.47 11.03
CA ALA A 596 -10.82 -25.61 12.18
C ALA A 596 -9.32 -25.33 12.38
N ALA A 597 -8.46 -26.26 11.98
CA ALA A 597 -7.01 -26.11 11.96
C ALA A 597 -6.49 -25.34 10.73
N GLN A 598 -7.35 -25.03 9.77
CA GLN A 598 -6.96 -24.33 8.53
C GLN A 598 -7.13 -22.80 8.63
N SER A 599 -6.41 -22.09 7.77
CA SER A 599 -6.66 -20.67 7.52
C SER A 599 -8.08 -20.45 6.98
N PRO A 600 -8.68 -19.25 7.12
CA PRO A 600 -10.03 -18.99 6.60
C PRO A 600 -10.13 -19.25 5.09
N PHE A 601 -9.08 -18.92 4.34
CA PHE A 601 -8.99 -19.17 2.90
C PHE A 601 -9.00 -20.67 2.56
N CYS A 602 -8.17 -21.47 3.24
CA CYS A 602 -8.12 -22.92 3.02
C CYS A 602 -9.43 -23.61 3.44
N ALA A 603 -10.03 -23.19 4.56
CA ALA A 603 -11.34 -23.70 4.98
C ALA A 603 -12.44 -23.37 3.95
N ALA A 604 -12.45 -22.15 3.40
CA ALA A 604 -13.37 -21.78 2.32
C ALA A 604 -13.17 -22.61 1.05
N ALA A 605 -11.93 -22.89 0.66
CA ALA A 605 -11.62 -23.75 -0.48
C ALA A 605 -12.11 -25.20 -0.25
N ILE A 606 -11.93 -25.76 0.96
CA ILE A 606 -12.47 -27.08 1.34
C ILE A 606 -14.00 -27.09 1.25
N ALA A 607 -14.68 -26.05 1.74
CA ALA A 607 -16.13 -25.93 1.63
C ALA A 607 -16.59 -25.93 0.16
N ARG A 608 -15.87 -25.24 -0.73
CA ARG A 608 -16.16 -25.22 -2.18
C ARG A 608 -16.02 -26.61 -2.82
N VAL A 609 -15.01 -27.41 -2.46
CA VAL A 609 -14.90 -28.81 -2.91
C VAL A 609 -16.13 -29.63 -2.50
N LEU A 610 -16.57 -29.49 -1.24
CA LEU A 610 -17.75 -30.19 -0.72
C LEU A 610 -19.03 -29.76 -1.44
N ILE A 611 -19.20 -28.46 -1.70
CA ILE A 611 -20.33 -27.92 -2.48
C ILE A 611 -20.34 -28.47 -3.91
N ALA A 612 -19.17 -28.53 -4.57
CA ALA A 612 -19.04 -29.03 -5.93
C ALA A 612 -19.52 -30.49 -6.05
N GLY A 613 -19.22 -31.33 -5.05
CA GLY A 613 -19.68 -32.73 -4.96
C GLY A 613 -21.00 -32.95 -4.21
N GLY A 614 -21.73 -31.88 -3.85
CA GLY A 614 -23.07 -31.97 -3.25
C GLY A 614 -23.14 -32.23 -1.74
N ASP A 615 -22.02 -32.26 -1.01
CA ASP A 615 -21.98 -32.40 0.45
C ASP A 615 -22.25 -31.07 1.17
N ARG A 616 -23.49 -30.59 1.06
CA ARG A 616 -23.89 -29.27 1.60
C ARG A 616 -23.92 -29.20 3.12
N ALA A 617 -24.21 -30.31 3.79
CA ALA A 617 -24.28 -30.32 5.25
C ALA A 617 -22.90 -30.01 5.84
N ARG A 618 -21.87 -30.74 5.41
CA ARG A 618 -20.50 -30.50 5.88
C ARG A 618 -19.97 -29.13 5.44
N ALA A 619 -20.28 -28.69 4.22
CA ALA A 619 -19.93 -27.35 3.78
C ALA A 619 -20.58 -26.27 4.66
N GLY A 620 -21.86 -26.44 5.03
CA GLY A 620 -22.59 -25.54 5.92
C GLY A 620 -21.94 -25.38 7.29
N ASP A 621 -21.45 -26.47 7.88
CA ASP A 621 -20.71 -26.44 9.15
C ASP A 621 -19.44 -25.58 9.06
N ILE A 622 -18.69 -25.71 7.96
CA ILE A 622 -17.46 -24.93 7.71
C ILE A 622 -17.80 -23.45 7.53
N LEU A 623 -18.82 -23.13 6.74
CA LEU A 623 -19.26 -21.76 6.53
C LEU A 623 -19.73 -21.12 7.84
N ALA A 624 -20.43 -21.87 8.71
CA ALA A 624 -20.84 -21.39 10.03
C ALA A 624 -19.65 -21.10 10.96
N GLU A 625 -18.55 -21.86 10.87
CA GLU A 625 -17.31 -21.52 11.56
C GLU A 625 -16.68 -20.25 10.98
N LEU A 626 -16.65 -20.09 9.66
CA LEU A 626 -16.13 -18.89 9.03
C LEU A 626 -16.89 -17.63 9.47
N LEU A 627 -18.21 -17.69 9.66
CA LEU A 627 -18.98 -16.58 10.24
C LEU A 627 -18.49 -16.14 11.62
N ARG A 628 -18.03 -17.08 12.45
CA ARG A 628 -17.48 -16.79 13.79
C ARG A 628 -16.07 -16.21 13.75
N ARG A 629 -15.34 -16.42 12.64
CA ARG A 629 -13.97 -15.96 12.42
C ARG A 629 -13.88 -14.61 11.69
N GLN A 630 -15.03 -14.00 11.33
CA GLN A 630 -15.04 -12.69 10.67
C GLN A 630 -14.58 -11.60 11.64
N LEU A 631 -13.77 -10.68 11.12
CA LEU A 631 -13.24 -9.53 11.83
C LEU A 631 -14.25 -8.38 11.84
N SER A 632 -14.06 -7.45 12.79
CA SER A 632 -14.93 -6.29 12.98
C SER A 632 -15.01 -5.36 11.77
N ASP A 633 -14.04 -5.40 10.85
CA ASP A 633 -14.02 -4.60 9.61
C ASP A 633 -14.70 -5.28 8.42
N GLY A 634 -15.21 -6.52 8.60
CA GLY A 634 -15.85 -7.34 7.58
C GLY A 634 -14.91 -8.34 6.90
N SER A 635 -13.61 -8.30 7.16
CA SER A 635 -12.62 -9.21 6.55
C SER A 635 -12.40 -10.49 7.34
N TRP A 636 -11.56 -11.38 6.81
CA TRP A 636 -10.98 -12.51 7.56
C TRP A 636 -9.46 -12.37 7.65
N MET A 637 -8.87 -12.93 8.70
CA MET A 637 -7.41 -12.98 8.87
C MET A 637 -6.73 -13.54 7.62
N THR A 638 -5.56 -12.98 7.28
CA THR A 638 -4.68 -13.47 6.20
C THR A 638 -4.48 -14.97 6.30
N GLY A 639 -4.45 -15.63 5.15
CA GLY A 639 -4.46 -17.08 5.06
C GLY A 639 -4.35 -17.65 3.65
N ALA A 640 -4.27 -16.79 2.64
CA ALA A 640 -3.93 -17.17 1.28
C ALA A 640 -2.40 -17.24 1.17
N ASP A 641 -1.83 -18.35 1.67
CA ASP A 641 -0.37 -18.55 1.75
C ASP A 641 0.20 -18.89 0.35
N MET A 642 0.39 -17.84 -0.45
CA MET A 642 1.12 -17.93 -1.72
C MET A 642 2.62 -18.04 -1.43
N ILE A 643 3.27 -18.88 -2.21
CA ILE A 643 4.73 -19.03 -2.20
C ILE A 643 5.29 -18.53 -3.53
N TRP A 644 6.51 -18.02 -3.49
CA TRP A 644 7.25 -17.59 -4.68
C TRP A 644 8.51 -18.45 -4.81
N PRO A 645 8.42 -19.58 -5.56
CA PRO A 645 9.53 -20.50 -5.72
C PRO A 645 10.64 -19.91 -6.58
N ARG A 646 11.84 -20.49 -6.48
CA ARG A 646 12.91 -20.15 -7.42
C ARG A 646 12.53 -20.50 -8.86
N PRO A 647 12.90 -19.67 -9.85
CA PRO A 647 12.48 -19.86 -11.24
C PRO A 647 12.87 -21.21 -11.87
N ASP A 648 13.99 -21.78 -11.44
CA ASP A 648 14.56 -23.03 -11.96
C ASP A 648 13.95 -24.30 -11.35
N GLN A 649 13.16 -24.16 -10.28
CA GLN A 649 12.69 -25.31 -9.49
C GLN A 649 11.41 -25.93 -10.04
N MET A 650 11.48 -27.23 -10.35
CA MET A 650 10.31 -28.02 -10.77
C MET A 650 9.34 -28.29 -9.61
N ASP A 651 9.85 -28.40 -8.39
CA ASP A 651 9.06 -28.46 -7.16
C ASP A 651 9.12 -27.11 -6.44
N GLY A 652 7.99 -26.42 -6.41
CA GLY A 652 7.88 -25.08 -5.84
C GLY A 652 8.10 -25.00 -4.32
N HIS A 653 8.12 -26.14 -3.62
CA HIS A 653 8.13 -26.19 -2.15
C HIS A 653 9.51 -26.42 -1.54
N THR A 654 10.57 -26.47 -2.35
CA THR A 654 11.93 -26.72 -1.84
C THR A 654 12.61 -25.45 -1.32
N ASP A 655 12.58 -24.35 -2.07
CA ASP A 655 13.16 -23.05 -1.67
C ASP A 655 12.28 -21.93 -2.23
N PHE A 656 11.61 -21.19 -1.34
CA PHE A 656 10.63 -20.20 -1.73
C PHE A 656 10.56 -19.04 -0.75
N LEU A 657 10.08 -17.91 -1.26
CA LEU A 657 9.70 -16.76 -0.45
C LEU A 657 8.22 -16.85 -0.06
N ASP A 658 7.91 -16.59 1.21
CA ASP A 658 6.54 -16.44 1.69
C ASP A 658 5.94 -15.10 1.26
N VAL A 659 4.80 -15.16 0.59
CA VAL A 659 4.09 -14.00 0.06
C VAL A 659 2.64 -14.03 0.58
N PRO A 660 2.39 -13.57 1.81
CA PRO A 660 1.05 -13.54 2.37
C PRO A 660 0.19 -12.45 1.75
N ASP A 661 -1.13 -12.60 1.88
CA ASP A 661 -2.11 -11.58 1.51
C ASP A 661 -2.24 -10.51 2.62
N ASP A 662 -1.21 -9.69 2.77
CA ASP A 662 -1.06 -8.65 3.82
C ASP A 662 -2.30 -7.73 3.96
N ARG A 663 -3.03 -7.49 2.88
CA ARG A 663 -4.22 -6.62 2.87
C ARG A 663 -5.53 -7.38 3.09
N ARG A 664 -5.49 -8.70 3.25
CA ARG A 664 -6.64 -9.61 3.47
C ARG A 664 -7.68 -9.59 2.35
N VAL A 665 -7.36 -8.99 1.21
CA VAL A 665 -8.29 -8.87 0.08
C VAL A 665 -8.49 -10.24 -0.54
N PHE A 666 -7.40 -10.97 -0.78
CA PHE A 666 -7.48 -12.28 -1.43
C PHE A 666 -8.19 -13.31 -0.57
N THR A 667 -7.86 -13.40 0.72
CA THR A 667 -8.55 -14.30 1.66
C THR A 667 -10.03 -13.97 1.75
N THR A 668 -10.38 -12.68 1.89
CA THR A 668 -11.79 -12.26 2.00
C THR A 668 -12.57 -12.57 0.73
N ALA A 669 -12.00 -12.34 -0.45
CA ALA A 669 -12.60 -12.71 -1.73
C ALA A 669 -12.79 -14.24 -1.86
N GLY A 670 -11.80 -15.04 -1.44
CA GLY A 670 -11.89 -16.50 -1.43
C GLY A 670 -13.00 -17.04 -0.52
N VAL A 671 -13.21 -16.42 0.65
CA VAL A 671 -14.31 -16.74 1.55
C VAL A 671 -15.66 -16.35 0.94
N LEU A 672 -15.78 -15.16 0.34
CA LEU A 672 -17.00 -14.73 -0.35
C LEU A 672 -17.40 -15.67 -1.49
N LEU A 673 -16.44 -16.16 -2.27
CA LEU A 673 -16.71 -17.16 -3.32
C LEU A 673 -17.31 -18.46 -2.76
N ALA A 674 -16.92 -18.88 -1.55
CA ALA A 674 -17.50 -20.05 -0.90
C ALA A 674 -18.96 -19.80 -0.47
N PHE A 675 -19.27 -18.59 0.02
CA PHE A 675 -20.65 -18.20 0.32
C PHE A 675 -21.51 -18.12 -0.94
N ALA A 676 -21.00 -17.51 -2.01
CA ALA A 676 -21.70 -17.41 -3.30
C ALA A 676 -21.97 -18.80 -3.92
N ALA A 677 -21.00 -19.72 -3.84
CA ALA A 677 -21.18 -21.09 -4.32
C ALA A 677 -22.28 -21.85 -3.56
N ALA A 678 -22.44 -21.58 -2.26
CA ALA A 678 -23.49 -22.20 -1.45
C ALA A 678 -24.90 -21.70 -1.83
N THR A 679 -25.02 -20.45 -2.29
CA THR A 679 -26.29 -19.84 -2.70
C THR A 679 -26.66 -20.12 -4.15
N ALA A 680 -25.71 -20.13 -5.09
CA ALA A 680 -25.98 -20.26 -6.53
C ALA A 680 -26.58 -21.61 -6.95
N ARG A 681 -26.49 -22.64 -6.09
CA ARG A 681 -27.00 -23.99 -6.37
C ARG A 681 -28.24 -24.37 -5.53
N SER A 682 -28.79 -23.49 -4.68
CA SER A 682 -30.11 -23.72 -4.06
C SER A 682 -31.22 -23.49 -5.07
#